data_AF-A0A936B0I6-F1
#
_entry.id   AF-A0A936B0I6-F1
#
_cell.length_a   1.000
_cell.length_b   1.000
_cell.length_c   1.000
_cell.angle_alpha   90.00
_cell.angle_beta   90.00
_cell.angle_gamma   90.00
#
_symmetry.space_group_name_H-M   'P 1'
#
loop_
_entity.id
_entity.type
_entity.pdbx_description
1 polymer ?
#
loop_
_entity_poly.entity_id
_entity_poly.type
_entity_poly.pdbx_seq_one_letter_code
_entity_poly.pdbx_strand_id
1 'polypeptide(L)'
;MRSLLRIILIGGGLYGLVYLYGSRPYLALTLFCLTLLAGIFYVLYTIAKRNLDSQVAYLNRIQRLRGEKNPEWATAMFDFQQGAVRFLATEAHPASFVPFEAINFPTYLDLDRPQGQWYRYWRAEFNKGNPLPTDLTYIFLYLYELINQVDVPNAAEGYRRLNRVWQTYRANFPQLNNSLPTWLVDYAAVYEVKTDNPLAVYEAMTWPLGRPPIPPALLLHPWVGRPLAQLPARVWQLLSDYKLEKSTLYQMGQEEVADELHRRIFSALDRHLRRSGQPFWERHRPSHPVIIQRTPFLNALYPNSQKIEIFALPYDSQSEAREWVTNVFKHTENSLRQRLNQRARLKVKALDEAAMALIEAEVAATTLPEATSAVAEYDLSPPPNTQKLTSKAAPIPPRPAITLPNVPAHNLLNTLVQQSFFRSAHVPFAKQAELLAKHVEPAVPPEPCSDEERLYRYLNLAQLRWYFYWRSEVRRGNYLPTSAAYVFIHALELIHGVGTAGTADTLRQLQALIAHYATTNPLLELHLVSWLLSWAQLHQQPILPLLEQLPAHSFVFERLADWRYLPYRHGESPLPWSFGFIAPLLDYDLAKSQFLTSENRLLLEQAIPAVFTAVNTHYHQRTRQTLLTAHPTRLGGTFTVENCYQPPNNRWSVVIAVPELPRYTESQPLRKVVTQVVKAIENELRAAKGFRGRLQISLPDDLLAVVRQSMAAQREMLFPPPPKPQVQIDLARTKQLLKETNQVFQLLNLAADPDPEPEPEPQPAAPANGRTPHLEGLDDEWQAFAAQLTAAHVAVLTAVLDQQLTDTLLRHIASQHNIMPALLLDSLNELAQDSIGDIVLELTPTPQLVDESYRAPLQTICQHFS
;
A
#
# COMPACT_ATOMS: atom_id res chain seq x y z
N MET A 1 -52.00 -4.26 14.73
CA MET A 1 -53.16 -3.42 15.13
C MET A 1 -54.43 -3.72 14.34
N ARG A 2 -54.48 -3.60 12.99
CA ARG A 2 -55.70 -3.85 12.20
C ARG A 2 -56.30 -5.27 12.35
N SER A 3 -55.46 -6.31 12.45
CA SER A 3 -55.92 -7.70 12.67
C SER A 3 -56.48 -7.92 14.08
N LEU A 4 -55.89 -7.25 15.09
CA LEU A 4 -56.32 -7.30 16.48
C LEU A 4 -57.69 -6.60 16.66
N LEU A 5 -57.89 -5.48 15.96
CA LEU A 5 -59.16 -4.76 15.91
C LEU A 5 -60.29 -5.60 15.28
N ARG A 6 -59.99 -6.34 14.20
CA ARG A 6 -60.96 -7.25 13.56
C ARG A 6 -61.34 -8.43 14.46
N ILE A 7 -60.38 -9.02 15.18
CA ILE A 7 -60.65 -10.13 16.12
C ILE A 7 -61.48 -9.65 17.31
N ILE A 8 -61.20 -8.45 17.84
CA ILE A 8 -62.01 -7.84 18.91
C ILE A 8 -63.43 -7.55 18.42
N LEU A 9 -63.60 -7.03 17.20
CA LEU A 9 -64.92 -6.77 16.60
C LEU A 9 -65.73 -8.05 16.37
N ILE A 10 -65.09 -9.12 15.88
CA ILE A 10 -65.73 -10.43 15.66
C ILE A 10 -66.09 -11.10 16.99
N GLY A 11 -65.19 -11.05 17.98
CA GLY A 11 -65.46 -11.57 19.33
C GLY A 11 -66.58 -10.80 20.04
N GLY A 12 -66.60 -9.47 19.91
CA GLY A 12 -67.65 -8.62 20.47
C GLY A 12 -69.02 -8.88 19.84
N GLY A 13 -69.06 -9.14 18.52
CA GLY A 13 -70.29 -9.52 17.81
C GLY A 13 -70.84 -10.90 18.23
N LEU A 14 -69.96 -11.88 18.43
CA LEU A 14 -70.33 -13.22 18.94
C LEU A 14 -70.82 -13.16 20.40
N TYR A 15 -70.21 -12.34 21.25
CA TYR A 15 -70.66 -12.13 22.63
C TYR A 15 -72.06 -11.51 22.67
N GLY A 16 -72.34 -10.50 21.84
CA GLY A 16 -73.66 -9.88 21.73
C GLY A 16 -74.75 -10.85 21.25
N LEU A 17 -74.45 -11.71 20.27
CA LEU A 17 -75.39 -12.71 19.74
C LEU A 17 -75.73 -13.82 20.75
N VAL A 18 -74.76 -14.28 21.55
CA VAL A 18 -75.00 -15.32 22.57
C VAL A 18 -75.75 -14.75 23.78
N TYR A 19 -75.52 -13.47 24.13
CA TYR A 19 -76.25 -12.79 25.21
C TYR A 19 -77.73 -12.54 24.87
N LEU A 20 -78.05 -12.37 23.58
CA LEU A 20 -79.42 -12.17 23.10
C LEU A 20 -80.26 -13.47 23.00
N TYR A 21 -79.63 -14.65 22.95
CA TYR A 21 -80.33 -15.92 22.64
C TYR A 21 -80.11 -17.09 23.64
N GLY A 22 -79.37 -16.94 24.75
CA GLY A 22 -79.06 -18.09 25.62
C GLY A 22 -78.89 -17.79 27.13
N SER A 23 -79.51 -18.63 27.97
CA SER A 23 -79.65 -18.52 29.43
C SER A 23 -78.37 -18.78 30.26
N ARG A 24 -77.15 -18.62 29.69
CA ARG A 24 -75.88 -18.94 30.39
C ARG A 24 -74.77 -17.90 30.09
N PRO A 25 -74.77 -16.74 30.78
CA PRO A 25 -73.84 -15.64 30.51
C PRO A 25 -72.36 -16.00 30.74
N TYR A 26 -72.09 -16.96 31.62
CA TYR A 26 -70.73 -17.43 31.91
C TYR A 26 -70.08 -18.16 30.74
N LEU A 27 -70.86 -18.86 29.91
CA LEU A 27 -70.32 -19.59 28.75
C LEU A 27 -69.94 -18.63 27.61
N ALA A 28 -70.70 -17.55 27.44
CA ALA A 28 -70.41 -16.50 26.47
C ALA A 28 -69.12 -15.74 26.82
N LEU A 29 -68.93 -15.44 28.11
CA LEU A 29 -67.74 -14.76 28.60
C LEU A 29 -66.48 -15.63 28.47
N THR A 30 -66.57 -16.94 28.77
CA THR A 30 -65.43 -17.85 28.59
C THR A 30 -65.05 -18.02 27.12
N LEU A 31 -66.03 -18.15 26.22
CA LEU A 31 -65.78 -18.19 24.77
C LEU A 31 -65.13 -16.89 24.26
N PHE A 32 -65.59 -15.73 24.72
CA PHE A 32 -64.98 -14.44 24.37
C PHE A 32 -63.53 -14.34 24.86
N CYS A 33 -63.26 -14.70 26.12
CA CYS A 33 -61.90 -14.70 26.68
C CYS A 33 -60.97 -15.67 25.95
N LEU A 34 -61.46 -16.86 25.57
CA LEU A 34 -60.68 -17.85 24.80
C LEU A 34 -60.34 -17.36 23.40
N THR A 35 -61.27 -16.69 22.71
CA THR A 35 -61.01 -16.10 21.38
C THR A 35 -60.03 -14.93 21.44
N LEU A 36 -60.11 -14.11 22.50
CA LEU A 36 -59.16 -13.02 22.74
C LEU A 36 -57.75 -13.57 23.01
N LEU A 37 -57.64 -14.59 23.87
CA LEU A 37 -56.38 -15.27 24.18
C LEU A 37 -55.77 -15.93 22.94
N ALA A 38 -56.56 -16.62 22.13
CA ALA A 38 -56.10 -17.22 20.88
C ALA A 38 -55.62 -16.15 19.88
N GLY A 39 -56.29 -15.00 19.79
CA GLY A 39 -55.87 -13.86 18.97
C GLY A 39 -54.55 -13.24 19.44
N ILE A 40 -54.38 -13.08 20.75
CA ILE A 40 -53.12 -12.61 21.35
C ILE A 40 -52.00 -13.62 21.05
N PHE A 41 -52.26 -14.92 21.22
CA PHE A 41 -51.28 -15.97 20.96
C PHE A 41 -50.88 -16.03 19.48
N TYR A 42 -51.82 -15.85 18.55
CA TYR A 42 -51.54 -15.79 17.11
C TYR A 42 -50.70 -14.56 16.74
N VAL A 43 -50.95 -13.41 17.36
CA VAL A 43 -50.16 -12.19 17.15
C VAL A 43 -48.75 -12.36 17.73
N LEU A 44 -48.62 -12.94 18.92
CA LEU A 44 -47.33 -13.26 19.53
C LEU A 44 -46.56 -14.28 18.69
N TYR A 45 -47.24 -15.32 18.20
CA TYR A 45 -46.66 -16.35 17.33
C TYR A 45 -46.19 -15.77 15.98
N THR A 46 -46.98 -14.89 15.36
CA THR A 46 -46.58 -14.25 14.08
C THR A 46 -45.42 -13.26 14.27
N ILE A 47 -45.35 -12.55 15.40
CA ILE A 47 -44.18 -11.72 15.76
C ILE A 47 -42.94 -12.61 16.01
N ALA A 48 -43.10 -13.69 16.78
CA ALA A 48 -42.03 -14.64 17.07
C ALA A 48 -41.52 -15.34 15.80
N LYS A 49 -42.42 -15.77 14.91
CA LYS A 49 -42.08 -16.40 13.63
C LYS A 49 -41.39 -15.43 12.68
N ARG A 50 -41.83 -14.17 12.59
CA ARG A 50 -41.17 -13.14 11.79
C ARG A 50 -39.76 -12.82 12.32
N ASN A 51 -39.56 -12.83 13.64
CA ASN A 51 -38.25 -12.74 14.26
C ASN A 51 -37.37 -13.96 13.95
N LEU A 52 -37.94 -15.17 13.98
CA LEU A 52 -37.21 -16.41 13.66
C LEU A 52 -36.81 -16.49 12.18
N ASP A 53 -37.70 -16.14 11.26
CA ASP A 53 -37.40 -16.08 9.83
C ASP A 53 -36.33 -15.01 9.51
N SER A 54 -36.36 -13.89 10.24
CA SER A 54 -35.31 -12.85 10.18
C SER A 54 -33.97 -13.37 10.74
N GLN A 55 -33.98 -14.17 11.80
CA GLN A 55 -32.80 -14.82 12.37
C GLN A 55 -32.22 -15.92 11.46
N VAL A 56 -33.05 -16.68 10.74
CA VAL A 56 -32.58 -17.70 9.78
C VAL A 56 -32.03 -17.04 8.51
N ALA A 57 -32.69 -16.00 7.98
CA ALA A 57 -32.14 -15.19 6.90
C ALA A 57 -30.81 -14.52 7.31
N TYR A 58 -30.68 -14.10 8.57
CA TYR A 58 -29.47 -13.57 9.19
C TYR A 58 -28.36 -14.61 9.33
N LEU A 59 -28.64 -15.83 9.80
CA LEU A 59 -27.67 -16.92 9.88
C LEU A 59 -27.16 -17.35 8.50
N ASN A 60 -28.04 -17.39 7.51
CA ASN A 60 -27.68 -17.62 6.10
C ASN A 60 -26.83 -16.47 5.52
N ARG A 61 -26.97 -15.24 6.05
CA ARG A 61 -26.15 -14.07 5.69
C ARG A 61 -24.77 -14.13 6.34
N ILE A 62 -24.69 -14.56 7.62
CA ILE A 62 -23.44 -14.79 8.35
C ILE A 62 -22.61 -15.91 7.72
N GLN A 63 -23.23 -16.99 7.24
CA GLN A 63 -22.52 -18.05 6.53
C GLN A 63 -21.90 -17.57 5.20
N ARG A 64 -22.47 -16.55 4.56
CA ARG A 64 -21.87 -15.91 3.37
C ARG A 64 -20.72 -14.93 3.71
N LEU A 65 -20.77 -14.29 4.89
CA LEU A 65 -19.76 -13.32 5.35
C LEU A 65 -18.49 -13.97 5.92
N ARG A 66 -18.49 -15.27 6.24
CA ARG A 66 -17.29 -16.03 6.64
C ARG A 66 -16.20 -16.16 5.55
N GLY A 67 -16.45 -15.65 4.35
CA GLY A 67 -15.46 -15.52 3.28
C GLY A 67 -14.82 -14.12 3.15
N GLU A 68 -15.12 -13.17 4.04
CA GLU A 68 -14.58 -11.81 3.97
C GLU A 68 -13.14 -11.68 4.49
N LYS A 69 -12.36 -10.81 3.84
CA LYS A 69 -10.92 -10.60 4.08
C LYS A 69 -10.56 -9.94 5.44
N ASN A 70 -11.53 -9.53 6.27
CA ASN A 70 -11.28 -8.84 7.55
C ASN A 70 -12.11 -9.42 8.71
N PRO A 71 -11.53 -10.33 9.52
CA PRO A 71 -12.24 -11.01 10.61
C PRO A 71 -12.57 -10.10 11.83
N GLU A 72 -11.77 -9.06 12.09
CA GLU A 72 -12.02 -8.12 13.19
C GLU A 72 -13.28 -7.29 12.95
N TRP A 73 -13.46 -6.79 11.72
CA TRP A 73 -14.64 -6.03 11.33
C TRP A 73 -15.91 -6.89 11.38
N ALA A 74 -15.85 -8.14 10.91
CA ALA A 74 -16.99 -9.05 10.93
C ALA A 74 -17.46 -9.37 12.35
N THR A 75 -16.50 -9.52 13.28
CA THR A 75 -16.79 -9.75 14.71
C THR A 75 -17.39 -8.50 15.34
N ALA A 76 -16.80 -7.32 15.13
CA ALA A 76 -17.32 -6.06 15.65
C ALA A 76 -18.72 -5.73 15.11
N MET A 77 -18.99 -6.04 13.82
CA MET A 77 -20.31 -5.90 13.22
C MET A 77 -21.35 -6.81 13.90
N PHE A 78 -20.99 -8.06 14.16
CA PHE A 78 -21.85 -9.01 14.87
C PHE A 78 -22.19 -8.52 16.29
N ASP A 79 -21.16 -8.09 17.03
CA ASP A 79 -21.31 -7.60 18.39
C ASP A 79 -22.12 -6.31 18.47
N PHE A 80 -21.91 -5.39 17.52
CA PHE A 80 -22.69 -4.16 17.39
C PHE A 80 -24.18 -4.45 17.18
N GLN A 81 -24.53 -5.35 16.28
CA GLN A 81 -25.93 -5.69 15.98
C GLN A 81 -26.64 -6.33 17.17
N GLN A 82 -25.96 -7.23 17.90
CA GLN A 82 -26.51 -7.87 19.09
C GLN A 82 -26.64 -6.90 20.27
N GLY A 83 -25.65 -6.01 20.41
CA GLY A 83 -25.62 -4.97 21.44
C GLY A 83 -26.74 -3.93 21.27
N ALA A 84 -27.02 -3.50 20.04
CA ALA A 84 -28.01 -2.46 19.74
C ALA A 84 -29.40 -2.77 20.32
N VAL A 85 -29.89 -4.01 20.12
CA VAL A 85 -31.21 -4.42 20.61
C VAL A 85 -31.28 -4.42 22.13
N ARG A 86 -30.21 -4.88 22.80
CA ARG A 86 -30.15 -4.94 24.27
C ARG A 86 -30.01 -3.55 24.88
N PHE A 87 -29.26 -2.68 24.24
CA PHE A 87 -28.92 -1.36 24.76
C PHE A 87 -30.10 -0.38 24.64
N LEU A 88 -30.93 -0.50 23.59
CA LEU A 88 -32.14 0.30 23.39
C LEU A 88 -33.27 0.01 24.39
N ALA A 89 -33.24 -1.15 25.06
CA ALA A 89 -34.29 -1.55 26.01
C ALA A 89 -34.16 -0.89 27.40
N THR A 90 -33.07 -0.17 27.67
CA THR A 90 -32.75 0.38 29.00
C THR A 90 -32.90 1.90 29.00
N GLU A 91 -33.61 2.46 29.99
CA GLU A 91 -33.79 3.91 30.12
C GLU A 91 -32.48 4.65 30.44
N ALA A 92 -32.40 5.90 29.99
CA ALA A 92 -31.28 6.79 30.27
C ALA A 92 -31.50 7.54 31.61
N HIS A 93 -30.47 7.55 32.46
CA HIS A 93 -30.45 8.31 33.70
C HIS A 93 -29.27 9.30 33.69
N PRO A 94 -29.37 10.47 34.36
CA PRO A 94 -28.25 11.39 34.51
C PRO A 94 -27.00 10.68 35.03
N ALA A 95 -25.90 10.85 34.32
CA ALA A 95 -24.63 10.20 34.62
C ALA A 95 -23.47 11.19 34.46
N SER A 96 -22.40 10.99 35.21
CA SER A 96 -21.16 11.76 35.07
C SER A 96 -20.36 11.30 33.87
N PHE A 97 -19.66 12.22 33.22
CA PHE A 97 -18.76 11.90 32.12
C PHE A 97 -17.68 10.89 32.56
N VAL A 98 -17.51 9.85 31.76
CA VAL A 98 -16.47 8.84 31.93
C VAL A 98 -15.64 8.79 30.64
N PRO A 99 -14.31 8.95 30.71
CA PRO A 99 -13.48 8.86 29.52
C PRO A 99 -13.55 7.51 28.83
N PHE A 100 -13.48 7.51 27.51
CA PHE A 100 -13.46 6.32 26.67
C PHE A 100 -12.39 6.44 25.58
N GLU A 101 -11.27 5.74 25.78
CA GLU A 101 -10.11 5.78 24.87
C GLU A 101 -10.44 5.18 23.49
N ALA A 102 -9.76 5.68 22.45
CA ALA A 102 -10.05 5.36 21.05
C ALA A 102 -9.78 3.89 20.73
N ILE A 103 -10.85 3.17 20.36
CA ILE A 103 -10.81 1.79 19.86
C ILE A 103 -11.20 1.80 18.38
N ASN A 104 -10.58 0.92 17.59
CA ASN A 104 -11.00 0.69 16.20
C ASN A 104 -12.36 -0.05 16.23
N PHE A 105 -13.40 0.57 15.68
CA PHE A 105 -14.77 0.06 15.61
C PHE A 105 -15.45 -0.17 16.98
N PRO A 106 -15.73 0.89 17.77
CA PRO A 106 -16.41 0.72 19.05
C PRO A 106 -17.80 0.08 18.93
N THR A 107 -18.10 -0.84 19.85
CA THR A 107 -19.37 -1.54 19.99
C THR A 107 -19.94 -1.34 21.41
N TYR A 108 -21.17 -1.81 21.64
CA TYR A 108 -21.78 -1.77 22.97
C TYR A 108 -21.10 -2.70 23.99
N LEU A 109 -20.37 -3.72 23.54
CA LEU A 109 -19.65 -4.65 24.42
C LEU A 109 -18.37 -4.02 24.99
N ASP A 110 -17.89 -2.96 24.36
CA ASP A 110 -16.71 -2.19 24.79
C ASP A 110 -17.04 -1.14 25.86
N LEU A 111 -18.30 -1.06 26.31
CA LEU A 111 -18.70 -0.13 27.34
C LEU A 111 -18.71 -0.83 28.70
N ASP A 112 -17.92 -0.34 29.65
CA ASP A 112 -18.12 -0.69 31.05
C ASP A 112 -19.43 -0.11 31.58
N ARG A 113 -19.85 -0.51 32.80
CA ARG A 113 -21.14 -0.07 33.35
C ARG A 113 -21.25 1.46 33.47
N PRO A 114 -20.28 2.19 34.07
CA PRO A 114 -20.27 3.66 34.08
C PRO A 114 -20.27 4.31 32.68
N GLN A 115 -19.44 3.83 31.76
CA GLN A 115 -19.35 4.33 30.39
C GLN A 115 -20.65 4.12 29.62
N GLY A 116 -21.32 2.98 29.82
CA GLY A 116 -22.63 2.70 29.24
C GLY A 116 -23.73 3.61 29.80
N GLN A 117 -23.68 3.97 31.09
CA GLN A 117 -24.60 4.94 31.69
C GLN A 117 -24.38 6.34 31.11
N TRP A 118 -23.12 6.78 31.03
CA TRP A 118 -22.76 8.04 30.41
C TRP A 118 -23.21 8.10 28.94
N TYR A 119 -22.90 7.07 28.15
CA TYR A 119 -23.28 7.01 26.74
C TYR A 119 -24.79 7.14 26.54
N ARG A 120 -25.61 6.41 27.32
CA ARG A 120 -27.08 6.53 27.28
C ARG A 120 -27.55 7.95 27.59
N TYR A 121 -26.99 8.56 28.63
CA TYR A 121 -27.34 9.90 29.04
C TYR A 121 -26.98 10.94 27.98
N TRP A 122 -25.72 10.94 27.54
CA TRP A 122 -25.19 11.83 26.50
C TRP A 122 -26.01 11.71 25.21
N ARG A 123 -26.27 10.48 24.76
CA ARG A 123 -27.07 10.18 23.57
C ARG A 123 -28.50 10.72 23.68
N ALA A 124 -29.15 10.53 24.83
CA ALA A 124 -30.50 11.03 25.06
C ALA A 124 -30.57 12.55 25.07
N GLU A 125 -29.60 13.22 25.70
CA GLU A 125 -29.50 14.70 25.69
C GLU A 125 -29.17 15.25 24.31
N PHE A 126 -28.27 14.60 23.56
CA PHE A 126 -27.95 14.98 22.19
C PHE A 126 -29.18 14.86 21.27
N ASN A 127 -29.98 13.80 21.41
CA ASN A 127 -31.24 13.62 20.69
C ASN A 127 -32.28 14.70 21.02
N LYS A 128 -32.29 15.24 22.24
CA LYS A 128 -33.12 16.40 22.63
C LYS A 128 -32.59 17.73 22.11
N GLY A 129 -31.38 17.76 21.54
CA GLY A 129 -30.73 18.96 21.03
C GLY A 129 -29.79 19.64 22.01
N ASN A 130 -29.43 18.99 23.12
CA ASN A 130 -28.48 19.48 24.11
C ASN A 130 -27.11 18.80 23.91
N PRO A 131 -26.14 19.43 23.20
CA PRO A 131 -24.84 18.84 23.01
C PRO A 131 -23.99 18.93 24.28
N LEU A 132 -23.56 17.77 24.80
CA LEU A 132 -22.66 17.67 25.95
C LEU A 132 -21.22 17.34 25.50
N PRO A 133 -20.17 17.80 26.21
CA PRO A 133 -18.80 17.36 25.95
C PRO A 133 -18.68 15.83 26.09
N THR A 134 -17.99 15.17 25.15
CA THR A 134 -17.79 13.72 25.16
C THR A 134 -16.53 13.35 24.39
N ASP A 135 -16.17 12.06 24.40
CA ASP A 135 -15.00 11.54 23.68
C ASP A 135 -15.35 11.01 22.28
N LEU A 136 -14.33 11.01 21.41
CA LEU A 136 -14.41 10.59 20.01
C LEU A 136 -15.01 9.19 19.82
N THR A 137 -14.72 8.26 20.72
CA THR A 137 -15.17 6.87 20.64
C THR A 137 -16.69 6.74 20.85
N TYR A 138 -17.28 7.52 21.77
CA TYR A 138 -18.74 7.59 21.92
C TYR A 138 -19.41 8.18 20.69
N ILE A 139 -18.76 9.18 20.08
CA ILE A 139 -19.22 9.79 18.84
C ILE A 139 -19.26 8.72 17.74
N PHE A 140 -18.19 7.94 17.53
CA PHE A 140 -18.18 6.88 16.52
C PHE A 140 -19.21 5.78 16.74
N LEU A 141 -19.43 5.34 17.99
CA LEU A 141 -20.50 4.38 18.29
C LEU A 141 -21.87 4.92 17.88
N TYR A 142 -22.15 6.19 18.18
CA TYR A 142 -23.39 6.84 17.78
C TYR A 142 -23.48 7.08 16.27
N LEU A 143 -22.37 7.38 15.60
CA LEU A 143 -22.32 7.46 14.14
C LEU A 143 -22.70 6.11 13.50
N TYR A 144 -22.22 4.99 14.03
CA TYR A 144 -22.61 3.66 13.56
C TYR A 144 -24.09 3.34 13.83
N GLU A 145 -24.65 3.79 14.95
CA GLU A 145 -26.09 3.72 15.18
C GLU A 145 -26.88 4.43 14.08
N LEU A 146 -26.51 5.68 13.78
CA LEU A 146 -27.19 6.47 12.76
C LEU A 146 -27.06 5.85 11.37
N ILE A 147 -25.85 5.44 10.99
CA ILE A 147 -25.55 4.79 9.70
C ILE A 147 -26.35 3.49 9.53
N ASN A 148 -26.60 2.74 10.60
CA ASN A 148 -27.40 1.50 10.59
C ASN A 148 -28.88 1.73 10.93
N GLN A 149 -29.36 2.98 10.97
CA GLN A 149 -30.76 3.34 11.27
C GLN A 149 -31.27 2.84 12.64
N VAL A 150 -30.38 2.72 13.63
CA VAL A 150 -30.72 2.28 14.99
C VAL A 150 -31.40 3.44 15.73
N ASP A 151 -32.67 3.25 16.12
CA ASP A 151 -33.47 4.26 16.85
C ASP A 151 -33.56 5.61 16.11
N VAL A 152 -33.64 5.51 14.78
CA VAL A 152 -33.89 6.61 13.87
C VAL A 152 -35.32 6.48 13.31
N PRO A 153 -36.19 7.50 13.47
CA PRO A 153 -37.60 7.38 13.04
C PRO A 153 -37.75 7.36 11.52
N ASN A 154 -36.84 8.02 10.78
CA ASN A 154 -36.76 7.99 9.32
C ASN A 154 -35.37 8.45 8.86
N ALA A 155 -34.98 8.06 7.65
CA ALA A 155 -33.67 8.37 7.10
C ALA A 155 -33.35 9.88 7.05
N ALA A 156 -34.35 10.73 6.78
CA ALA A 156 -34.13 12.18 6.77
C ALA A 156 -33.69 12.71 8.16
N GLU A 157 -34.28 12.18 9.24
CA GLU A 157 -33.88 12.51 10.60
C GLU A 157 -32.49 11.95 10.94
N GLY A 158 -32.17 10.73 10.50
CA GLY A 158 -30.84 10.17 10.70
C GLY A 158 -29.75 10.97 9.99
N TYR A 159 -30.01 11.43 8.75
CA TYR A 159 -29.12 12.35 8.02
C TYR A 159 -28.93 13.68 8.77
N ARG A 160 -30.01 14.28 9.29
CA ARG A 160 -29.93 15.52 10.09
C ARG A 160 -29.09 15.32 11.35
N ARG A 161 -29.29 14.21 12.08
CA ARG A 161 -28.50 13.89 13.28
C ARG A 161 -27.04 13.67 12.93
N LEU A 162 -26.74 12.96 11.84
CA LEU A 162 -25.37 12.71 11.37
C LEU A 162 -24.65 14.03 11.04
N ASN A 163 -25.31 14.94 10.32
CA ASN A 163 -24.78 16.25 10.02
C ASN A 163 -24.62 17.11 11.29
N ARG A 164 -25.58 17.04 12.23
CA ARG A 164 -25.49 17.75 13.52
C ARG A 164 -24.29 17.28 14.34
N VAL A 165 -24.02 15.98 14.41
CA VAL A 165 -22.82 15.43 15.09
C VAL A 165 -21.56 16.04 14.48
N TRP A 166 -21.48 16.04 13.15
CA TRP A 166 -20.34 16.63 12.45
C TRP A 166 -20.16 18.11 12.78
N GLN A 167 -21.21 18.94 12.65
CA GLN A 167 -21.09 20.38 12.91
C GLN A 167 -20.76 20.71 14.37
N THR A 168 -21.32 19.97 15.33
CA THR A 168 -21.11 20.21 16.76
C THR A 168 -19.69 19.87 17.19
N TYR A 169 -19.14 18.74 16.73
CA TYR A 169 -17.92 18.18 17.31
C TYR A 169 -16.66 18.32 16.43
N ARG A 170 -16.78 18.69 15.14
CA ARG A 170 -15.63 18.79 14.20
C ARG A 170 -14.51 19.74 14.61
N ALA A 171 -14.80 20.78 15.40
CA ALA A 171 -13.78 21.73 15.86
C ALA A 171 -12.89 21.12 16.94
N ASN A 172 -13.50 20.38 17.87
CA ASN A 172 -12.79 19.69 18.96
C ASN A 172 -12.17 18.37 18.50
N PHE A 173 -12.76 17.74 17.48
CA PHE A 173 -12.32 16.47 16.91
C PHE A 173 -12.15 16.57 15.38
N PRO A 174 -11.03 17.13 14.89
CA PRO A 174 -10.77 17.27 13.46
C PRO A 174 -10.79 15.95 12.69
N GLN A 175 -10.57 14.81 13.36
CA GLN A 175 -10.61 13.47 12.76
C GLN A 175 -11.95 13.16 12.09
N LEU A 176 -13.04 13.77 12.56
CA LEU A 176 -14.37 13.60 11.96
C LEU A 176 -14.44 14.10 10.51
N ASN A 177 -13.59 15.06 10.12
CA ASN A 177 -13.55 15.59 8.76
C ASN A 177 -12.99 14.61 7.73
N ASN A 178 -12.32 13.54 8.18
CA ASN A 178 -11.76 12.53 7.28
C ASN A 178 -12.85 11.61 6.70
N SER A 179 -13.89 11.32 7.49
CA SER A 179 -14.88 10.29 7.18
C SER A 179 -16.30 10.84 7.02
N LEU A 180 -16.71 11.82 7.85
CA LEU A 180 -18.11 12.27 7.86
C LEU A 180 -18.61 12.95 6.60
N PRO A 181 -17.83 13.81 5.90
CA PRO A 181 -18.30 14.37 4.62
C PRO A 181 -18.65 13.28 3.61
N THR A 182 -17.78 12.27 3.49
CA THR A 182 -17.99 11.11 2.62
C THR A 182 -19.20 10.30 3.06
N TRP A 183 -19.30 9.99 4.35
CA TRP A 183 -20.41 9.21 4.90
C TRP A 183 -21.76 9.94 4.80
N LEU A 184 -21.80 11.27 4.87
CA LEU A 184 -23.03 12.04 4.64
C LEU A 184 -23.52 11.89 3.19
N VAL A 185 -22.62 11.97 2.21
CA VAL A 185 -22.97 11.72 0.80
C VAL A 185 -23.45 10.28 0.62
N ASP A 186 -22.73 9.31 1.20
CA ASP A 186 -23.10 7.90 1.13
C ASP A 186 -24.47 7.66 1.77
N TYR A 187 -24.75 8.29 2.90
CA TYR A 187 -26.04 8.19 3.59
C TYR A 187 -27.20 8.72 2.75
N ALA A 188 -26.99 9.87 2.10
CA ALA A 188 -28.00 10.43 1.22
C ALA A 188 -28.28 9.52 0.03
N ALA A 189 -27.25 8.88 -0.53
CA ALA A 189 -27.37 7.95 -1.65
C ALA A 189 -28.02 6.62 -1.24
N VAL A 190 -27.52 5.97 -0.17
CA VAL A 190 -27.99 4.66 0.31
C VAL A 190 -29.46 4.70 0.75
N TYR A 191 -29.86 5.77 1.44
CA TYR A 191 -31.21 5.88 2.01
C TYR A 191 -32.12 6.84 1.25
N GLU A 192 -31.71 7.26 0.04
CA GLU A 192 -32.48 8.13 -0.86
C GLU A 192 -33.01 9.41 -0.18
N VAL A 193 -32.18 10.02 0.67
CA VAL A 193 -32.56 11.24 1.40
C VAL A 193 -32.58 12.41 0.44
N LYS A 194 -33.76 13.03 0.27
CA LYS A 194 -33.92 14.25 -0.53
C LYS A 194 -33.12 15.40 0.12
N THR A 195 -32.07 15.83 -0.56
CA THR A 195 -31.24 16.97 -0.19
C THR A 195 -31.00 17.82 -1.44
N ASP A 196 -30.98 19.15 -1.30
CA ASP A 196 -30.84 20.04 -2.45
C ASP A 196 -29.43 19.96 -3.08
N ASN A 197 -28.41 19.74 -2.25
CA ASN A 197 -27.03 19.52 -2.71
C ASN A 197 -26.28 18.59 -1.73
N PRO A 198 -26.30 17.26 -1.94
CA PRO A 198 -25.63 16.32 -1.06
C PRO A 198 -24.11 16.50 -1.03
N LEU A 199 -23.53 17.02 -2.13
CA LEU A 199 -22.08 17.17 -2.29
C LEU A 199 -21.53 18.44 -1.62
N ALA A 200 -22.38 19.38 -1.20
CA ALA A 200 -21.98 20.62 -0.53
C ALA A 200 -21.11 20.38 0.72
N VAL A 201 -21.25 19.22 1.36
CA VAL A 201 -20.42 18.83 2.51
C VAL A 201 -18.93 18.79 2.21
N TYR A 202 -18.52 18.60 0.95
CA TYR A 202 -17.12 18.59 0.56
C TYR A 202 -16.46 19.98 0.56
N GLU A 203 -17.23 21.07 0.64
CA GLU A 203 -16.67 22.43 0.78
C GLU A 203 -15.82 22.58 2.04
N ALA A 204 -16.26 21.92 3.12
CA ALA A 204 -15.57 21.95 4.40
C ALA A 204 -14.36 20.99 4.47
N MET A 205 -14.14 20.16 3.44
CA MET A 205 -13.04 19.20 3.41
C MET A 205 -11.73 19.93 3.10
N THR A 206 -10.66 19.56 3.81
CA THR A 206 -9.31 20.10 3.62
C THR A 206 -8.35 18.97 3.29
N TRP A 207 -7.49 19.15 2.29
CA TRP A 207 -6.47 18.18 1.90
C TRP A 207 -5.21 18.89 1.36
N PRO A 208 -4.04 18.24 1.38
CA PRO A 208 -2.81 18.78 0.80
C PRO A 208 -2.95 19.02 -0.71
N LEU A 209 -2.19 19.97 -1.27
CA LEU A 209 -2.08 20.13 -2.72
C LEU A 209 -1.59 18.81 -3.37
N GLY A 210 -2.13 18.48 -4.55
CA GLY A 210 -1.64 17.37 -5.39
C GLY A 210 -2.38 16.02 -5.27
N ARG A 211 -2.76 15.54 -4.09
CA ARG A 211 -3.44 14.24 -3.95
C ARG A 211 -4.81 14.37 -3.25
N PRO A 212 -5.91 14.51 -4.02
CA PRO A 212 -7.24 14.58 -3.43
C PRO A 212 -7.64 13.24 -2.80
N PRO A 213 -8.34 13.25 -1.65
CA PRO A 213 -8.74 12.04 -0.94
C PRO A 213 -9.91 11.29 -1.59
N ILE A 214 -10.63 11.95 -2.51
CA ILE A 214 -11.77 11.41 -3.25
C ILE A 214 -11.68 11.89 -4.72
N PRO A 215 -12.44 11.26 -5.66
CA PRO A 215 -12.43 11.66 -7.06
C PRO A 215 -12.62 13.18 -7.27
N PRO A 216 -11.77 13.84 -8.10
CA PRO A 216 -11.79 15.30 -8.24
C PRO A 216 -13.14 15.86 -8.71
N ALA A 217 -13.85 15.16 -9.59
CA ALA A 217 -15.20 15.53 -10.03
C ALA A 217 -16.18 15.77 -8.86
N LEU A 218 -16.09 14.99 -7.77
CA LEU A 218 -16.93 15.18 -6.58
C LEU A 218 -16.54 16.42 -5.78
N LEU A 219 -15.23 16.72 -5.69
CA LEU A 219 -14.70 17.88 -4.98
C LEU A 219 -14.97 19.19 -5.72
N LEU A 220 -15.08 19.14 -7.05
CA LEU A 220 -15.38 20.28 -7.91
C LEU A 220 -16.87 20.65 -7.90
N HIS A 221 -17.75 19.66 -7.81
CA HIS A 221 -19.20 19.84 -7.93
C HIS A 221 -19.78 20.99 -7.05
N PRO A 222 -19.40 21.19 -5.78
CA PRO A 222 -19.95 22.26 -4.95
C PRO A 222 -19.62 23.68 -5.43
N TRP A 223 -18.57 23.82 -6.24
CA TRP A 223 -18.04 25.09 -6.72
C TRP A 223 -18.55 25.47 -8.11
N VAL A 224 -19.14 24.52 -8.84
CA VAL A 224 -19.70 24.73 -10.18
C VAL A 224 -20.78 25.81 -10.11
N GLY A 225 -20.67 26.82 -10.98
CA GLY A 225 -21.61 27.96 -11.03
C GLY A 225 -21.27 29.11 -10.07
N ARG A 226 -20.32 28.94 -9.13
CA ARG A 226 -19.86 30.03 -8.25
C ARG A 226 -18.85 30.96 -8.95
N PRO A 227 -18.68 32.20 -8.47
CA PRO A 227 -17.61 33.08 -8.95
C PRO A 227 -16.22 32.44 -8.76
N LEU A 228 -15.36 32.53 -9.78
CA LEU A 228 -14.05 31.88 -9.76
C LEU A 228 -13.16 32.34 -8.58
N ALA A 229 -13.31 33.58 -8.14
CA ALA A 229 -12.56 34.13 -7.01
C ALA A 229 -12.83 33.42 -5.66
N GLN A 230 -13.91 32.66 -5.54
CA GLN A 230 -14.25 31.93 -4.30
C GLN A 230 -13.58 30.55 -4.22
N LEU A 231 -12.95 30.08 -5.32
CA LEU A 231 -12.32 28.77 -5.35
C LEU A 231 -10.98 28.81 -4.58
N PRO A 232 -10.77 27.91 -3.60
CA PRO A 232 -9.50 27.81 -2.91
C PRO A 232 -8.42 27.19 -3.81
N ALA A 233 -7.13 27.45 -3.53
CA ALA A 233 -6.00 26.95 -4.31
C ALA A 233 -6.02 25.43 -4.55
N ARG A 234 -6.45 24.66 -3.55
CA ARG A 234 -6.61 23.20 -3.66
C ARG A 234 -7.63 22.75 -4.70
N VAL A 235 -8.68 23.54 -4.92
CA VAL A 235 -9.70 23.28 -5.95
C VAL A 235 -9.15 23.68 -7.31
N TRP A 236 -8.40 24.78 -7.40
CA TRP A 236 -7.70 25.16 -8.62
C TRP A 236 -6.69 24.14 -9.10
N GLN A 237 -5.97 23.49 -8.18
CA GLN A 237 -5.05 22.39 -8.51
C GLN A 237 -5.76 21.23 -9.21
N LEU A 238 -7.05 21.00 -8.96
CA LEU A 238 -7.83 19.96 -9.65
C LEU A 238 -8.15 20.34 -11.10
N LEU A 239 -8.17 21.64 -11.41
CA LEU A 239 -8.43 22.18 -12.74
C LEU A 239 -7.13 22.56 -13.47
N SER A 240 -5.95 22.21 -12.95
CA SER A 240 -4.66 22.66 -13.51
C SER A 240 -3.61 21.55 -13.54
N ASP A 241 -2.92 21.42 -14.68
CA ASP A 241 -1.75 20.54 -14.84
C ASP A 241 -0.50 21.17 -14.24
N TYR A 242 -0.51 22.49 -14.08
CA TYR A 242 0.54 23.20 -13.39
C TYR A 242 0.42 22.93 -11.88
N LYS A 243 1.51 22.41 -11.30
CA LYS A 243 1.63 22.18 -9.85
C LYS A 243 1.88 23.51 -9.15
N LEU A 244 0.91 23.99 -8.39
CA LEU A 244 0.96 25.28 -7.68
C LEU A 244 2.11 25.34 -6.67
N GLU A 245 2.50 24.20 -6.09
CA GLU A 245 3.67 24.02 -5.22
C GLU A 245 4.99 24.47 -5.88
N LYS A 246 5.05 24.46 -7.21
CA LYS A 246 6.22 24.90 -7.99
C LYS A 246 6.19 26.39 -8.33
N SER A 247 5.14 27.11 -7.94
CA SER A 247 5.07 28.56 -8.15
C SER A 247 6.11 29.27 -7.31
N THR A 248 6.69 30.34 -7.87
CA THR A 248 7.74 31.11 -7.23
C THR A 248 7.32 31.63 -5.84
N LEU A 249 6.07 32.09 -5.68
CA LEU A 249 5.58 32.58 -4.39
C LEU A 249 5.40 31.47 -3.35
N TYR A 250 4.93 30.29 -3.78
CA TYR A 250 4.83 29.11 -2.90
C TYR A 250 6.21 28.62 -2.46
N GLN A 251 7.20 28.61 -3.36
CA GLN A 251 8.59 28.26 -3.03
C GLN A 251 9.26 29.26 -2.07
N MET A 252 8.82 30.52 -2.08
CA MET A 252 9.26 31.56 -1.15
C MET A 252 8.50 31.53 0.20
N GLY A 253 7.59 30.58 0.41
CA GLY A 253 6.75 30.49 1.62
C GLY A 253 5.70 31.60 1.72
N GLN A 254 5.36 32.27 0.61
CA GLN A 254 4.42 33.39 0.52
C GLN A 254 3.04 32.91 0.05
N GLU A 255 2.50 31.87 0.70
CA GLU A 255 1.25 31.21 0.29
C GLU A 255 0.04 32.16 0.37
N GLU A 256 -0.06 32.97 1.43
CA GLU A 256 -1.16 33.95 1.59
C GLU A 256 -1.17 35.01 0.47
N VAL A 257 0.01 35.48 0.06
CA VAL A 257 0.16 36.45 -1.03
C VAL A 257 -0.18 35.81 -2.38
N ALA A 258 0.23 34.56 -2.58
CA ALA A 258 -0.10 33.80 -3.78
C ALA A 258 -1.61 33.57 -3.91
N ASP A 259 -2.27 33.17 -2.82
CA ASP A 259 -3.70 32.93 -2.81
C ASP A 259 -4.51 34.20 -3.05
N GLU A 260 -4.09 35.32 -2.46
CA GLU A 260 -4.74 36.62 -2.71
C GLU A 260 -4.51 37.12 -4.14
N LEU A 261 -3.33 36.91 -4.71
CA LEU A 261 -3.05 37.20 -6.11
C LEU A 261 -3.95 36.37 -7.04
N HIS A 262 -4.05 35.05 -6.81
CA HIS A 262 -4.92 34.18 -7.60
C HIS A 262 -6.38 34.61 -7.51
N ARG A 263 -6.89 34.94 -6.31
CA ARG A 263 -8.26 35.45 -6.14
C ARG A 263 -8.52 36.69 -6.98
N ARG A 264 -7.62 37.67 -6.99
CA ARG A 264 -7.75 38.90 -7.77
C ARG A 264 -7.69 38.64 -9.27
N ILE A 265 -6.75 37.82 -9.73
CA ILE A 265 -6.63 37.41 -11.14
C ILE A 265 -7.92 36.74 -11.62
N PHE A 266 -8.38 35.70 -10.93
CA PHE A 266 -9.58 34.98 -11.33
C PHE A 266 -10.85 35.83 -11.20
N SER A 267 -10.90 36.80 -10.29
CA SER A 267 -11.97 37.81 -10.23
C SER A 267 -11.98 38.73 -11.46
N ALA A 268 -10.82 39.19 -11.91
CA ALA A 268 -10.69 40.01 -13.12
C ALA A 268 -11.08 39.21 -14.38
N LEU A 269 -10.60 37.97 -14.49
CA LEU A 269 -10.89 37.08 -15.61
C LEU A 269 -12.38 36.67 -15.65
N ASP A 270 -13.00 36.34 -14.51
CA ASP A 270 -14.44 36.00 -14.46
C ASP A 270 -15.31 37.18 -14.91
N ARG A 271 -14.96 38.41 -14.51
CA ARG A 271 -15.65 39.63 -14.99
C ARG A 271 -15.49 39.83 -16.50
N HIS A 272 -14.31 39.54 -17.04
CA HIS A 272 -14.06 39.61 -18.48
C HIS A 272 -14.91 38.59 -19.25
N LEU A 273 -14.89 37.31 -18.85
CA LEU A 273 -15.65 36.23 -19.47
C LEU A 273 -17.17 36.46 -19.43
N ARG A 274 -17.69 37.02 -18.33
CA ARG A 274 -19.11 37.38 -18.22
C ARG A 274 -19.51 38.49 -19.19
N ARG A 275 -18.63 39.47 -19.44
CA ARG A 275 -18.88 40.55 -20.41
C ARG A 275 -18.89 40.06 -21.86
N SER A 276 -18.12 39.01 -22.17
CA SER A 276 -18.17 38.33 -23.47
C SER A 276 -19.38 37.41 -23.65
N GLY A 277 -20.26 37.31 -22.64
CA GLY A 277 -21.53 36.58 -22.74
C GLY A 277 -21.46 35.07 -22.47
N GLN A 278 -20.32 34.53 -22.03
CA GLN A 278 -20.16 33.12 -21.67
C GLN A 278 -19.28 32.94 -20.43
N PRO A 279 -19.86 32.77 -19.22
CA PRO A 279 -19.09 32.53 -18.00
C PRO A 279 -18.37 31.17 -18.04
N PHE A 280 -17.26 31.05 -17.30
CA PHE A 280 -16.35 29.91 -17.36
C PHE A 280 -17.06 28.53 -17.26
N TRP A 281 -17.94 28.36 -16.28
CA TRP A 281 -18.62 27.08 -16.03
C TRP A 281 -19.59 26.68 -17.15
N GLU A 282 -20.21 27.65 -17.82
CA GLU A 282 -21.14 27.41 -18.94
C GLU A 282 -20.36 27.16 -20.23
N ARG A 283 -19.28 27.94 -20.46
CA ARG A 283 -18.38 27.78 -21.60
C ARG A 283 -17.73 26.40 -21.64
N HIS A 284 -17.29 25.89 -20.49
CA HIS A 284 -16.57 24.62 -20.39
C HIS A 284 -17.41 23.50 -19.78
N ARG A 285 -18.75 23.57 -19.91
CA ARG A 285 -19.65 22.57 -19.32
C ARG A 285 -19.47 21.21 -19.99
N PRO A 286 -19.16 20.13 -19.23
CA PRO A 286 -19.12 18.77 -19.77
C PRO A 286 -20.47 18.35 -20.34
N SER A 287 -20.45 17.64 -21.48
CA SER A 287 -21.66 17.18 -22.17
C SER A 287 -22.44 16.12 -21.37
N HIS A 288 -21.73 15.26 -20.63
CA HIS A 288 -22.33 14.16 -19.86
C HIS A 288 -21.75 14.10 -18.44
N PRO A 289 -22.57 13.84 -17.41
CA PRO A 289 -22.07 13.53 -16.08
C PRO A 289 -21.39 12.15 -16.08
N VAL A 290 -20.42 11.96 -15.18
CA VAL A 290 -19.81 10.65 -14.91
C VAL A 290 -20.52 9.97 -13.75
N ILE A 291 -20.56 8.65 -13.80
CA ILE A 291 -21.07 7.81 -12.73
C ILE A 291 -19.88 7.32 -11.90
N ILE A 292 -19.82 7.76 -10.64
CA ILE A 292 -18.78 7.33 -9.70
C ILE A 292 -19.38 6.24 -8.84
N GLN A 293 -18.91 5.01 -9.07
CA GLN A 293 -19.31 3.86 -8.26
C GLN A 293 -18.34 3.69 -7.07
N ARG A 294 -18.87 3.65 -5.85
CA ARG A 294 -18.04 3.34 -4.66
C ARG A 294 -18.79 2.55 -3.61
N THR A 295 -18.05 1.84 -2.76
CA THR A 295 -18.62 1.15 -1.59
C THR A 295 -19.05 2.17 -0.55
N PRO A 296 -20.31 2.14 -0.07
CA PRO A 296 -20.82 3.10 0.90
C PRO A 296 -20.17 2.89 2.27
N PHE A 297 -19.99 4.00 3.00
CA PHE A 297 -19.51 4.01 4.38
C PHE A 297 -18.18 3.26 4.57
N LEU A 298 -17.24 3.49 3.65
CA LEU A 298 -15.90 2.88 3.72
C LEU A 298 -15.27 3.14 5.10
N ASN A 299 -14.73 2.08 5.72
CA ASN A 299 -14.17 2.07 7.08
C ASN A 299 -15.18 2.32 8.22
N ALA A 300 -16.49 2.14 7.98
CA ALA A 300 -17.51 2.13 9.03
C ALA A 300 -17.98 0.71 9.35
N LEU A 301 -18.63 0.52 10.52
CA LEU A 301 -19.44 -0.66 10.78
C LEU A 301 -20.73 -0.57 9.96
N TYR A 302 -20.71 -1.00 8.70
CA TYR A 302 -21.89 -1.06 7.84
C TYR A 302 -21.95 -2.33 6.96
N PRO A 303 -22.98 -3.20 7.09
CA PRO A 303 -22.96 -4.57 6.56
C PRO A 303 -23.22 -4.71 5.05
N ASN A 304 -23.55 -3.63 4.34
CA ASN A 304 -23.90 -3.70 2.93
C ASN A 304 -22.76 -3.16 2.06
N SER A 305 -22.23 -4.05 1.22
CA SER A 305 -21.14 -3.76 0.27
C SER A 305 -21.66 -3.41 -1.14
N GLN A 306 -22.97 -3.27 -1.34
CA GLN A 306 -23.53 -2.84 -2.61
C GLN A 306 -23.03 -1.45 -2.96
N LYS A 307 -22.39 -1.33 -4.12
CA LYS A 307 -21.87 -0.05 -4.60
C LYS A 307 -23.00 0.95 -4.78
N ILE A 308 -22.75 2.19 -4.37
CA ILE A 308 -23.61 3.34 -4.68
C ILE A 308 -23.09 4.05 -5.92
N GLU A 309 -24.01 4.69 -6.63
CA GLU A 309 -23.72 5.48 -7.82
C GLU A 309 -23.92 6.97 -7.51
N ILE A 310 -22.87 7.75 -7.72
CA ILE A 310 -22.89 9.20 -7.52
C ILE A 310 -22.61 9.88 -8.86
N PHE A 311 -23.49 10.77 -9.27
CA PHE A 311 -23.35 11.53 -10.51
C PHE A 311 -22.56 12.82 -10.24
N ALA A 312 -21.55 13.08 -11.06
CA ALA A 312 -20.75 14.31 -10.98
C ALA A 312 -20.38 14.82 -12.38
N LEU A 313 -20.17 16.14 -12.51
CA LEU A 313 -19.69 16.74 -13.75
C LEU A 313 -18.15 16.71 -13.78
N PRO A 314 -17.52 16.07 -14.78
CA PRO A 314 -16.08 15.82 -14.81
C PRO A 314 -15.30 17.03 -15.37
N TYR A 315 -15.39 18.19 -14.72
CA TYR A 315 -14.63 19.38 -15.14
C TYR A 315 -13.10 19.16 -15.05
N ASP A 316 -12.65 18.23 -14.21
CA ASP A 316 -11.25 17.79 -14.08
C ASP A 316 -10.73 16.97 -15.27
N SER A 317 -11.60 16.37 -16.08
CA SER A 317 -11.18 15.60 -17.25
C SER A 317 -11.32 16.37 -18.55
N GLN A 318 -11.86 17.59 -18.51
CA GLN A 318 -12.03 18.44 -19.69
C GLN A 318 -10.71 19.10 -20.07
N SER A 319 -10.16 18.73 -21.22
CA SER A 319 -8.87 19.23 -21.72
C SER A 319 -8.87 20.75 -21.89
N GLU A 320 -9.94 21.34 -22.45
CA GLU A 320 -10.03 22.78 -22.70
C GLU A 320 -10.05 23.61 -21.41
N ALA A 321 -10.84 23.18 -20.42
CA ALA A 321 -10.95 23.87 -19.14
C ALA A 321 -9.60 23.83 -18.40
N ARG A 322 -8.96 22.66 -18.38
CA ARG A 322 -7.66 22.47 -17.75
C ARG A 322 -6.55 23.22 -18.45
N GLU A 323 -6.53 23.20 -19.78
CA GLU A 323 -5.54 23.93 -20.56
C GLU A 323 -5.64 25.43 -20.29
N TRP A 324 -6.87 25.98 -20.26
CA TRP A 324 -7.09 27.39 -19.97
C TRP A 324 -6.58 27.77 -18.57
N VAL A 325 -7.00 27.06 -17.52
CA VAL A 325 -6.55 27.34 -16.13
C VAL A 325 -5.04 27.15 -15.99
N THR A 326 -4.48 26.11 -16.60
CA THR A 326 -3.03 25.85 -16.61
C THR A 326 -2.27 27.00 -17.25
N ASN A 327 -2.78 27.56 -18.36
CA ASN A 327 -2.16 28.68 -19.05
C ASN A 327 -2.28 29.99 -18.24
N VAL A 328 -3.38 30.21 -17.52
CA VAL A 328 -3.50 31.34 -16.55
C VAL A 328 -2.40 31.26 -15.50
N PHE A 329 -2.20 30.09 -14.88
CA PHE A 329 -1.13 29.91 -13.89
C PHE A 329 0.27 30.05 -14.49
N LYS A 330 0.53 29.46 -15.67
CA LYS A 330 1.83 29.61 -16.35
C LYS A 330 2.14 31.06 -16.71
N HIS A 331 1.15 31.83 -17.16
CA HIS A 331 1.34 33.24 -17.49
C HIS A 331 1.58 34.08 -16.24
N THR A 332 0.78 33.84 -15.19
CA THR A 332 0.99 34.46 -13.86
C THR A 332 2.40 34.22 -13.35
N GLU A 333 2.87 32.97 -13.41
CA GLU A 333 4.22 32.58 -13.03
C GLU A 333 5.29 33.27 -13.92
N ASN A 334 5.09 33.37 -15.23
CA ASN A 334 6.01 34.08 -16.11
C ASN A 334 6.12 35.58 -15.76
N SER A 335 5.00 36.24 -15.46
CA SER A 335 4.97 37.64 -15.04
C SER A 335 5.68 37.84 -13.70
N LEU A 336 5.48 36.92 -12.74
CA LEU A 336 6.22 36.91 -11.47
C LEU A 336 7.73 36.73 -11.69
N ARG A 337 8.13 35.75 -12.50
CA ARG A 337 9.53 35.48 -12.85
C ARG A 337 10.19 36.66 -13.56
N GLN A 338 9.43 37.42 -14.35
CA GLN A 338 9.91 38.66 -14.98
C GLN A 338 10.18 39.74 -13.95
N ARG A 339 9.27 39.98 -13.01
CA ARG A 339 9.50 40.95 -11.92
C ARG A 339 10.66 40.56 -11.00
N LEU A 340 10.92 39.27 -10.85
CA LEU A 340 12.00 38.71 -10.04
C LEU A 340 13.30 38.46 -10.83
N ASN A 341 13.42 38.98 -12.06
CA ASN A 341 14.61 38.84 -12.92
C ASN A 341 15.09 37.40 -13.17
N GLN A 342 14.19 36.41 -13.08
CA GLN A 342 14.52 35.03 -13.42
C GLN A 342 14.53 34.86 -14.95
N ARG A 343 15.42 34.03 -15.51
CA ARG A 343 15.58 33.88 -16.98
C ARG A 343 14.69 32.80 -17.60
N ALA A 344 14.28 31.78 -16.85
CA ALA A 344 13.46 30.68 -17.37
C ALA A 344 11.98 31.09 -17.52
N ARG A 345 11.37 30.76 -18.67
CA ARG A 345 9.96 31.02 -18.96
C ARG A 345 9.23 29.72 -19.33
N LEU A 346 7.99 29.61 -18.86
CA LEU A 346 7.09 28.52 -19.19
C LEU A 346 6.40 28.81 -20.53
N LYS A 347 6.18 27.79 -21.35
CA LYS A 347 5.47 27.94 -22.63
C LYS A 347 3.97 28.05 -22.40
N VAL A 348 3.38 29.18 -22.83
CA VAL A 348 1.93 29.47 -22.81
C VAL A 348 1.42 29.37 -24.25
N LYS A 349 0.37 28.58 -24.52
CA LYS A 349 -0.09 28.30 -25.90
C LYS A 349 -1.50 28.79 -26.24
N ALA A 350 -2.34 29.17 -25.27
CA ALA A 350 -3.76 29.41 -25.53
C ALA A 350 -4.40 30.41 -24.53
N LEU A 351 -3.87 31.63 -24.41
CA LEU A 351 -4.51 32.71 -23.65
C LEU A 351 -4.71 33.93 -24.54
N ASP A 352 -5.88 34.57 -24.45
CA ASP A 352 -6.21 35.78 -25.20
C ASP A 352 -5.44 37.00 -24.68
N GLU A 353 -5.14 37.97 -25.56
CA GLU A 353 -4.36 39.16 -25.22
C GLU A 353 -5.00 40.00 -24.11
N ALA A 354 -6.34 40.06 -24.08
CA ALA A 354 -7.08 40.75 -23.03
C ALA A 354 -6.88 40.07 -21.65
N ALA A 355 -6.97 38.74 -21.58
CA ALA A 355 -6.69 38.00 -20.35
C ALA A 355 -5.23 38.13 -19.91
N MET A 356 -4.26 38.09 -20.83
CA MET A 356 -2.84 38.27 -20.51
C MET A 356 -2.57 39.64 -19.90
N ALA A 357 -3.14 40.70 -20.48
CA ALA A 357 -3.01 42.07 -19.97
C ALA A 357 -3.63 42.24 -18.57
N LEU A 358 -4.76 41.58 -18.30
CA LEU A 358 -5.38 41.58 -16.97
C LEU A 358 -4.50 40.89 -15.92
N ILE A 359 -3.92 39.74 -16.26
CA ILE A 359 -2.99 39.02 -15.36
C ILE A 359 -1.78 39.90 -15.05
N GLU A 360 -1.18 40.51 -16.07
CA GLU A 360 0.00 41.36 -15.91
C GLU A 360 -0.29 42.59 -15.04
N ALA A 361 -1.46 43.21 -15.19
CA ALA A 361 -1.89 44.34 -14.36
C ALA A 361 -2.01 43.96 -12.87
N GLU A 362 -2.65 42.81 -12.57
CA GLU A 362 -2.81 42.34 -11.18
C GLU A 362 -1.47 41.88 -10.57
N VAL A 363 -0.61 41.24 -11.37
CA VAL A 363 0.75 40.89 -10.94
C VAL A 363 1.56 42.15 -10.67
N ALA A 364 1.48 43.18 -11.52
CA ALA A 364 2.18 44.46 -11.32
C ALA A 364 1.70 45.19 -10.06
N ALA A 365 0.39 45.17 -9.78
CA ALA A 365 -0.23 45.77 -8.60
C ALA A 365 0.10 45.05 -7.28
N THR A 366 0.70 43.86 -7.34
CA THR A 366 1.05 43.07 -6.14
C THR A 366 2.39 43.52 -5.56
N THR A 367 2.43 43.80 -4.26
CA THR A 367 3.68 44.07 -3.55
C THR A 367 4.43 42.75 -3.33
N LEU A 368 5.59 42.60 -3.98
CA LEU A 368 6.48 41.45 -3.78
C LEU A 368 7.43 41.75 -2.61
N PRO A 369 7.76 40.77 -1.76
CA PRO A 369 8.83 40.94 -0.77
C PRO A 369 10.16 41.19 -1.49
N GLU A 370 10.98 42.09 -0.96
CA GLU A 370 12.31 42.40 -1.52
C GLU A 370 13.16 41.14 -1.60
N ALA A 371 13.81 40.92 -2.75
CA ALA A 371 14.70 39.79 -2.97
C ALA A 371 15.96 39.96 -2.11
N THR A 372 15.92 39.53 -0.86
CA THR A 372 17.15 39.27 -0.10
C THR A 372 17.87 38.11 -0.75
N SER A 373 18.95 38.42 -1.46
CA SER A 373 20.04 37.46 -1.72
C SER A 373 20.72 37.14 -0.38
N ALA A 374 20.06 36.38 0.48
CA ALA A 374 20.66 35.85 1.68
C ALA A 374 21.02 34.39 1.41
N VAL A 375 22.33 34.15 1.27
CA VAL A 375 22.92 32.86 1.62
C VAL A 375 22.40 32.53 3.02
N ALA A 376 21.56 31.50 3.14
CA ALA A 376 21.07 31.06 4.43
C ALA A 376 22.23 30.45 5.23
N GLU A 377 22.91 31.31 6.00
CA GLU A 377 23.50 30.90 7.27
C GLU A 377 22.37 30.31 8.11
N TYR A 378 22.53 29.06 8.54
CA TYR A 378 21.63 28.42 9.49
C TYR A 378 21.74 29.15 10.84
N ASP A 379 20.84 30.10 11.10
CA ASP A 379 20.57 30.59 12.44
C ASP A 379 19.77 29.51 13.19
N LEU A 380 20.41 28.92 14.20
CA LEU A 380 19.83 27.92 15.11
C LEU A 380 18.91 28.53 16.18
N SER A 381 18.43 29.75 15.97
CA SER A 381 17.49 30.40 16.88
C SER A 381 16.06 29.87 16.67
N PRO A 382 15.38 29.39 17.73
CA PRO A 382 14.00 28.89 17.62
C PRO A 382 13.03 30.04 17.25
N PRO A 383 11.98 29.77 16.46
CA PRO A 383 11.08 30.80 15.96
C PRO A 383 10.38 31.57 17.10
N PRO A 384 10.24 32.91 17.00
CA PRO A 384 9.63 33.74 18.02
C PRO A 384 8.10 33.71 17.88
N ASN A 385 7.48 32.59 18.26
CA ASN A 385 6.11 32.57 18.76
C ASN A 385 5.81 31.28 19.52
N THR A 386 6.62 31.00 20.55
CA THR A 386 6.13 30.31 21.73
C THR A 386 5.68 31.37 22.73
N GLN A 387 4.43 31.83 22.59
CA GLN A 387 3.77 32.42 23.73
C GLN A 387 3.79 31.38 24.85
N LYS A 388 4.60 31.66 25.87
CA LYS A 388 4.62 30.99 27.15
C LYS A 388 3.19 30.96 27.70
N LEU A 389 2.43 29.89 27.43
CA LEU A 389 1.42 29.45 28.37
C LEU A 389 2.15 28.91 29.58
N THR A 390 2.35 29.78 30.56
CA THR A 390 2.67 29.38 31.92
C THR A 390 1.50 28.58 32.46
N SER A 391 1.47 27.26 32.24
CA SER A 391 0.60 26.37 32.99
C SER A 391 1.15 26.28 34.41
N LYS A 392 0.62 27.11 35.31
CA LYS A 392 0.55 26.74 36.72
C LYS A 392 -0.25 25.44 36.75
N ALA A 393 0.46 24.32 36.93
CA ALA A 393 -0.14 23.03 37.17
C ALA A 393 -1.07 23.14 38.38
N ALA A 394 -2.38 23.03 38.16
CA ALA A 394 -3.24 22.52 39.20
C ALA A 394 -2.82 21.05 39.44
N PRO A 395 -2.71 20.58 40.70
CA PRO A 395 -2.34 19.19 40.96
C PRO A 395 -3.37 18.27 40.30
N ILE A 396 -2.89 17.37 39.46
CA ILE A 396 -3.67 16.23 38.97
C ILE A 396 -4.08 15.45 40.23
N PRO A 397 -5.39 15.21 40.50
CA PRO A 397 -5.77 14.33 41.59
C PRO A 397 -5.19 12.94 41.30
N PRO A 398 -4.56 12.27 42.28
CA PRO A 398 -3.98 10.96 42.05
C PRO A 398 -5.07 10.00 41.55
N ARG A 399 -4.81 9.33 40.42
CA ARG A 399 -5.63 8.22 39.92
C ARG A 399 -5.82 7.21 41.06
N PRO A 400 -7.03 6.65 41.26
CA PRO A 400 -7.21 5.55 42.21
C PRO A 400 -6.30 4.40 41.78
N ALA A 401 -5.45 3.95 42.70
CA ALA A 401 -4.70 2.71 42.53
C ALA A 401 -5.70 1.57 42.33
N ILE A 402 -5.58 0.84 41.22
CA ILE A 402 -6.34 -0.39 41.01
C ILE A 402 -5.71 -1.44 41.92
N THR A 403 -6.31 -1.66 43.08
CA THR A 403 -5.94 -2.76 43.99
C THR A 403 -6.50 -4.07 43.42
N LEU A 404 -5.61 -5.00 43.08
CA LEU A 404 -5.99 -6.35 42.68
C LEU A 404 -6.50 -7.15 43.89
N PRO A 405 -7.43 -8.10 43.69
CA PRO A 405 -7.71 -9.12 44.69
C PRO A 405 -6.42 -9.93 44.96
N ASN A 406 -6.17 -10.23 46.23
CA ASN A 406 -5.02 -11.00 46.70
C ASN A 406 -5.18 -12.48 46.28
N VAL A 407 -4.85 -12.82 45.04
CA VAL A 407 -4.98 -14.18 44.49
C VAL A 407 -3.63 -14.91 44.60
N PRO A 408 -3.57 -16.13 45.17
CA PRO A 408 -2.34 -16.89 45.25
C PRO A 408 -1.83 -17.29 43.85
N ALA A 409 -0.51 -17.20 43.64
CA ALA A 409 0.15 -17.32 42.34
C ALA A 409 -0.22 -18.59 41.53
N HIS A 410 -0.55 -19.70 42.19
CA HIS A 410 -0.90 -20.97 41.55
C HIS A 410 -2.29 -20.97 40.86
N ASN A 411 -3.16 -20.00 41.14
CA ASN A 411 -4.48 -19.86 40.51
C ASN A 411 -4.63 -18.56 39.69
N LEU A 412 -3.53 -17.83 39.48
CA LEU A 412 -3.53 -16.52 38.83
C LEU A 412 -4.01 -16.61 37.37
N LEU A 413 -3.47 -17.51 36.55
CA LEU A 413 -3.90 -17.67 35.14
C LEU A 413 -5.36 -18.14 35.02
N ASN A 414 -5.78 -19.12 35.82
CA ASN A 414 -7.15 -19.62 35.83
C ASN A 414 -8.15 -18.51 36.20
N THR A 415 -7.77 -17.64 37.14
CA THR A 415 -8.59 -16.51 37.57
C THR A 415 -8.58 -15.38 36.53
N LEU A 416 -7.43 -15.07 35.93
CA LEU A 416 -7.30 -14.01 34.93
C LEU A 416 -8.04 -14.37 33.64
N VAL A 417 -7.95 -15.61 33.14
CA VAL A 417 -8.66 -16.05 31.92
C VAL A 417 -10.19 -16.00 32.09
N GLN A 418 -10.69 -16.15 33.32
CA GLN A 418 -12.12 -16.01 33.65
C GLN A 418 -12.57 -14.57 33.93
N GLN A 419 -11.64 -13.66 34.22
CA GLN A 419 -11.98 -12.25 34.41
C GLN A 419 -12.08 -11.53 33.06
N SER A 420 -13.23 -10.90 32.81
CA SER A 420 -13.48 -10.06 31.62
C SER A 420 -12.41 -8.97 31.43
N PHE A 421 -11.75 -8.53 32.51
CA PHE A 421 -10.64 -7.59 32.51
C PHE A 421 -9.40 -8.06 31.73
N PHE A 422 -9.07 -9.36 31.73
CA PHE A 422 -7.88 -9.87 31.03
C PHE A 422 -8.11 -10.01 29.52
N ARG A 423 -9.34 -10.32 29.12
CA ARG A 423 -9.77 -10.39 27.71
C ARG A 423 -10.25 -9.05 27.15
N SER A 424 -10.34 -8.03 28.01
CA SER A 424 -10.78 -6.69 27.67
C SER A 424 -9.73 -5.94 26.83
N ALA A 425 -10.19 -5.24 25.79
CA ALA A 425 -9.36 -4.34 25.01
C ALA A 425 -8.90 -3.10 25.82
N HIS A 426 -9.53 -2.83 26.97
CA HIS A 426 -9.33 -1.62 27.78
C HIS A 426 -8.10 -1.65 28.68
N VAL A 427 -7.40 -2.78 28.78
CA VAL A 427 -6.14 -2.87 29.53
C VAL A 427 -5.00 -2.79 28.52
N PRO A 428 -4.20 -1.72 28.50
CA PRO A 428 -3.04 -1.64 27.62
C PRO A 428 -2.16 -2.87 27.81
N PHE A 429 -1.70 -3.45 26.71
CA PHE A 429 -0.84 -4.64 26.72
C PHE A 429 0.30 -4.52 27.74
N ALA A 430 0.95 -3.36 27.81
CA ALA A 430 2.02 -3.07 28.76
C ALA A 430 1.63 -3.36 30.22
N LYS A 431 0.40 -3.01 30.61
CA LYS A 431 -0.11 -3.23 31.97
C LYS A 431 -0.43 -4.71 32.21
N GLN A 432 -0.96 -5.42 31.22
CA GLN A 432 -1.15 -6.87 31.32
C GLN A 432 0.19 -7.61 31.45
N ALA A 433 1.17 -7.22 30.64
CA ALA A 433 2.52 -7.76 30.64
C ALA A 433 3.25 -7.50 31.97
N GLU A 434 3.14 -6.29 32.52
CA GLU A 434 3.71 -5.93 33.84
C GLU A 434 3.15 -6.81 34.97
N LEU A 435 1.83 -7.03 34.98
CA LEU A 435 1.19 -7.90 35.97
C LEU A 435 1.68 -9.34 35.90
N LEU A 436 1.98 -9.82 34.69
CA LEU A 436 2.45 -11.17 34.44
C LEU A 436 3.97 -11.26 34.33
N ALA A 437 4.71 -10.19 34.62
CA ALA A 437 6.15 -10.12 34.41
C ALA A 437 6.91 -11.20 35.20
N LYS A 438 6.44 -11.50 36.42
CA LYS A 438 7.03 -12.49 37.34
C LYS A 438 6.37 -13.88 37.27
N HIS A 439 5.33 -14.05 36.46
CA HIS A 439 4.62 -15.34 36.34
C HIS A 439 5.48 -16.39 35.64
N VAL A 440 5.45 -17.62 36.14
CA VAL A 440 6.19 -18.77 35.59
C VAL A 440 5.29 -20.00 35.64
N GLU A 441 5.31 -20.79 34.58
CA GLU A 441 4.59 -22.07 34.52
C GLU A 441 5.57 -23.25 34.55
N PRO A 442 5.17 -24.40 35.13
CA PRO A 442 5.93 -25.64 35.02
C PRO A 442 5.94 -26.17 33.58
N ALA A 443 6.80 -27.14 33.29
CA ALA A 443 6.86 -27.78 31.98
C ALA A 443 5.49 -28.32 31.55
N VAL A 444 5.03 -27.87 30.39
CA VAL A 444 3.76 -28.24 29.76
C VAL A 444 4.00 -28.59 28.29
N PRO A 445 3.14 -29.42 27.66
CA PRO A 445 3.30 -29.77 26.26
C PRO A 445 3.22 -28.52 25.35
N PRO A 446 3.92 -28.52 24.21
CA PRO A 446 3.84 -27.44 23.22
C PRO A 446 2.43 -27.33 22.63
N GLU A 447 1.88 -26.12 22.67
CA GLU A 447 0.55 -25.82 22.14
C GLU A 447 0.65 -24.85 20.95
N PRO A 448 0.33 -25.30 19.71
CA PRO A 448 0.35 -24.46 18.54
C PRO A 448 -0.62 -23.28 18.64
N CYS A 449 -0.25 -22.16 18.02
CA CYS A 449 -0.99 -20.92 18.01
C CYS A 449 -0.94 -20.29 16.61
N SER A 450 -2.04 -19.65 16.19
CA SER A 450 -2.14 -19.00 14.88
C SER A 450 -1.33 -17.71 14.85
N ASP A 451 -0.76 -17.36 13.70
CA ASP A 451 0.03 -16.13 13.51
C ASP A 451 -0.80 -14.82 13.66
N GLU A 452 -2.13 -14.95 13.68
CA GLU A 452 -3.09 -13.88 13.96
C GLU A 452 -3.19 -13.53 15.47
N GLU A 453 -2.83 -14.45 16.37
CA GLU A 453 -3.05 -14.36 17.81
C GLU A 453 -1.88 -13.64 18.54
N ARG A 454 -1.62 -12.37 18.19
CA ARG A 454 -0.41 -11.62 18.63
C ARG A 454 -0.51 -10.93 20.01
N LEU A 455 -1.53 -11.22 20.80
CA LEU A 455 -1.79 -10.61 22.12
C LEU A 455 -2.32 -11.65 23.11
N TYR A 456 -2.08 -11.47 24.41
CA TYR A 456 -2.52 -12.41 25.46
C TYR A 456 -4.01 -12.73 25.42
N ARG A 457 -4.85 -11.76 25.04
CA ARG A 457 -6.31 -11.90 25.03
C ARG A 457 -6.82 -12.95 24.04
N TYR A 458 -6.03 -13.27 23.02
CA TYR A 458 -6.37 -14.25 21.98
C TYR A 458 -5.91 -15.66 22.36
N LEU A 459 -5.02 -15.79 23.35
CA LEU A 459 -4.54 -17.09 23.79
C LEU A 459 -5.55 -17.77 24.71
N ASN A 460 -5.82 -19.04 24.46
CA ASN A 460 -6.54 -19.91 25.37
C ASN A 460 -5.66 -20.32 26.58
N LEU A 461 -6.25 -20.98 27.57
CA LEU A 461 -5.54 -21.33 28.81
C LEU A 461 -4.34 -22.27 28.56
N ALA A 462 -4.46 -23.25 27.66
CA ALA A 462 -3.37 -24.17 27.34
C ALA A 462 -2.20 -23.43 26.65
N GLN A 463 -2.53 -22.56 25.69
CA GLN A 463 -1.57 -21.70 24.99
C GLN A 463 -0.87 -20.70 25.93
N LEU A 464 -1.59 -20.09 26.88
CA LEU A 464 -0.99 -19.22 27.89
C LEU A 464 -0.01 -19.98 28.78
N ARG A 465 -0.37 -21.20 29.21
CA ARG A 465 0.50 -22.02 30.04
C ARG A 465 1.79 -22.39 29.31
N TRP A 466 1.66 -22.80 28.05
CA TRP A 466 2.81 -23.03 27.17
C TRP A 466 3.67 -21.78 27.00
N TYR A 467 3.05 -20.63 26.69
CA TYR A 467 3.75 -19.36 26.53
C TYR A 467 4.58 -19.00 27.76
N PHE A 468 4.02 -19.08 28.97
CA PHE A 468 4.73 -18.70 30.18
C PHE A 468 5.87 -19.66 30.54
N TYR A 469 5.72 -20.95 30.22
CA TYR A 469 6.83 -21.91 30.32
C TYR A 469 7.94 -21.60 29.30
N TRP A 470 7.57 -21.46 28.02
CA TRP A 470 8.48 -21.12 26.93
C TRP A 470 9.25 -19.82 27.20
N ARG A 471 8.56 -18.78 27.65
CA ARG A 471 9.15 -17.48 28.00
C ARG A 471 10.19 -17.62 29.12
N SER A 472 9.92 -18.46 30.13
CA SER A 472 10.87 -18.72 31.21
C SER A 472 12.13 -19.42 30.73
N GLU A 473 12.02 -20.32 29.75
CA GLU A 473 13.16 -20.95 29.08
C GLU A 473 13.95 -19.96 28.23
N VAL A 474 13.28 -19.09 27.46
CA VAL A 474 13.93 -18.02 26.69
C VAL A 474 14.73 -17.08 27.59
N ARG A 475 14.18 -16.70 28.75
CA ARG A 475 14.88 -15.87 29.75
C ARG A 475 16.11 -16.56 30.37
N ARG A 476 16.19 -17.90 30.33
CA ARG A 476 17.36 -18.69 30.73
C ARG A 476 18.37 -18.88 29.59
N GLY A 477 18.06 -18.40 28.39
CA GLY A 477 18.86 -18.58 27.18
C GLY A 477 18.52 -19.84 26.37
N ASN A 478 17.45 -20.55 26.73
CA ASN A 478 16.99 -21.75 26.03
C ASN A 478 15.88 -21.39 25.03
N TYR A 479 16.20 -21.37 23.74
CA TYR A 479 15.26 -20.98 22.67
C TYR A 479 14.59 -22.23 22.07
N LEU A 480 13.43 -22.61 22.61
CA LEU A 480 12.66 -23.76 22.11
C LEU A 480 11.88 -23.42 20.82
N PRO A 481 11.64 -24.38 19.90
CA PRO A 481 10.75 -24.19 18.76
C PRO A 481 9.34 -23.81 19.21
N THR A 482 8.72 -22.80 18.56
CA THR A 482 7.40 -22.29 18.95
C THR A 482 6.71 -21.59 17.77
N SER A 483 5.42 -21.27 17.91
CA SER A 483 4.66 -20.46 16.94
C SER A 483 5.08 -18.98 16.96
N ALA A 484 5.02 -18.29 15.81
CA ALA A 484 5.45 -16.90 15.69
C ALA A 484 4.69 -15.93 16.59
N ALA A 485 3.41 -16.19 16.84
CA ALA A 485 2.56 -15.44 17.77
C ALA A 485 3.18 -15.28 19.16
N TYR A 486 3.79 -16.33 19.71
CA TYR A 486 4.44 -16.28 21.03
C TYR A 486 5.70 -15.41 21.01
N VAL A 487 6.47 -15.47 19.92
CA VAL A 487 7.65 -14.62 19.73
C VAL A 487 7.23 -13.14 19.62
N PHE A 488 6.12 -12.85 18.93
CA PHE A 488 5.55 -11.50 18.87
C PHE A 488 5.14 -10.97 20.24
N ILE A 489 4.40 -11.77 21.01
CA ILE A 489 3.96 -11.36 22.35
C ILE A 489 5.17 -11.06 23.24
N HIS A 490 6.22 -11.88 23.18
CA HIS A 490 7.41 -11.64 23.99
C HIS A 490 8.22 -10.44 23.49
N ALA A 491 8.35 -10.23 22.17
CA ALA A 491 8.98 -9.02 21.63
C ALA A 491 8.23 -7.75 22.07
N LEU A 492 6.89 -7.80 22.12
CA LEU A 492 6.09 -6.71 22.68
C LEU A 492 6.35 -6.51 24.18
N GLU A 493 6.51 -7.57 24.98
CA GLU A 493 6.93 -7.42 26.39
C GLU A 493 8.24 -6.62 26.49
N LEU A 494 9.24 -7.00 25.69
CA LEU A 494 10.57 -6.37 25.70
C LEU A 494 10.51 -4.89 25.30
N ILE A 495 9.75 -4.56 24.25
CA ILE A 495 9.61 -3.17 23.77
C ILE A 495 9.00 -2.26 24.84
N HIS A 496 8.12 -2.78 25.69
CA HIS A 496 7.55 -2.05 26.84
C HIS A 496 8.42 -2.10 28.10
N GLY A 497 9.62 -2.69 28.03
CA GLY A 497 10.53 -2.81 29.16
C GLY A 497 10.12 -3.87 30.19
N VAL A 498 9.24 -4.81 29.82
CA VAL A 498 8.79 -5.87 30.72
C VAL A 498 9.81 -7.01 30.73
N GLY A 499 10.40 -7.27 31.90
CA GLY A 499 11.40 -8.33 32.07
C GLY A 499 12.79 -7.94 31.58
N THR A 500 13.08 -6.65 31.43
CA THR A 500 14.40 -6.14 31.04
C THR A 500 15.01 -5.25 32.13
N ALA A 501 16.34 -5.26 32.25
CA ALA A 501 17.07 -4.44 33.23
C ALA A 501 17.45 -3.04 32.73
N GLY A 502 16.94 -2.63 31.55
CA GLY A 502 17.25 -1.35 30.91
C GLY A 502 17.27 -1.45 29.38
N THR A 503 17.71 -0.37 28.72
CA THR A 503 17.72 -0.27 27.25
C THR A 503 18.71 -1.23 26.59
N ALA A 504 19.93 -1.34 27.13
CA ALA A 504 20.94 -2.27 26.62
C ALA A 504 20.51 -3.74 26.76
N ASP A 505 19.81 -4.06 27.85
CA ASP A 505 19.27 -5.40 28.11
C ASP A 505 18.12 -5.75 27.14
N THR A 506 17.23 -4.79 26.90
CA THR A 506 16.13 -4.90 25.94
C THR A 506 16.67 -5.16 24.53
N LEU A 507 17.67 -4.37 24.12
CA LEU A 507 18.32 -4.48 22.81
C LEU A 507 18.92 -5.88 22.62
N ARG A 508 19.70 -6.34 23.60
CA ARG A 508 20.34 -7.67 23.59
C ARG A 508 19.30 -8.80 23.48
N GLN A 509 18.19 -8.71 24.23
CA GLN A 509 17.12 -9.72 24.19
C GLN A 509 16.37 -9.72 22.83
N LEU A 510 16.06 -8.53 22.26
CA LEU A 510 15.45 -8.43 20.93
C LEU A 510 16.36 -8.99 19.82
N GLN A 511 17.66 -8.66 19.87
CA GLN A 511 18.66 -9.21 18.93
C GLN A 511 18.77 -10.74 19.04
N ALA A 512 18.69 -11.28 20.25
CA ALA A 512 18.70 -12.72 20.46
C ALA A 512 17.45 -13.41 19.87
N LEU A 513 16.27 -12.79 19.98
CA LEU A 513 15.05 -13.31 19.33
C LEU A 513 15.19 -13.31 17.80
N ILE A 514 15.74 -12.25 17.23
CA ILE A 514 16.00 -12.16 15.77
C ILE A 514 16.96 -13.28 15.36
N ALA A 515 18.10 -13.43 16.04
CA ALA A 515 19.09 -14.45 15.69
C ALA A 515 18.54 -15.89 15.69
N HIS A 516 17.65 -16.21 16.64
CA HIS A 516 17.15 -17.58 16.83
C HIS A 516 15.85 -17.89 16.06
N TYR A 517 14.98 -16.90 15.82
CA TYR A 517 13.65 -17.13 15.22
C TYR A 517 13.42 -16.42 13.88
N ALA A 518 14.12 -15.33 13.57
CA ALA A 518 13.90 -14.59 12.33
C ALA A 518 14.51 -15.29 11.10
N THR A 519 15.59 -16.06 11.28
CA THR A 519 16.29 -16.75 10.19
C THR A 519 15.45 -17.83 9.50
N THR A 520 14.46 -18.39 10.20
CA THR A 520 13.59 -19.45 9.69
C THR A 520 12.19 -18.96 9.31
N ASN A 521 11.82 -17.73 9.69
CA ASN A 521 10.49 -17.18 9.45
C ASN A 521 10.57 -15.72 8.94
N PRO A 522 10.30 -15.48 7.64
CA PRO A 522 10.33 -14.15 7.04
C PRO A 522 9.38 -13.14 7.70
N LEU A 523 8.24 -13.59 8.24
CA LEU A 523 7.29 -12.72 8.91
C LEU A 523 7.86 -12.17 10.23
N LEU A 524 8.56 -13.02 10.99
CA LEU A 524 9.25 -12.63 12.21
C LEU A 524 10.42 -11.70 11.90
N GLU A 525 11.20 -11.99 10.85
CA GLU A 525 12.29 -11.13 10.40
C GLU A 525 11.80 -9.71 10.10
N LEU A 526 10.80 -9.57 9.23
CA LEU A 526 10.26 -8.28 8.84
C LEU A 526 9.82 -7.43 10.05
N HIS A 527 9.03 -8.01 10.94
CA HIS A 527 8.45 -7.28 12.07
C HIS A 527 9.46 -7.02 13.19
N LEU A 528 10.23 -8.03 13.61
CA LEU A 528 11.17 -7.88 14.72
C LEU A 528 12.28 -6.89 14.38
N VAL A 529 12.81 -6.94 13.16
CA VAL A 529 13.83 -5.98 12.69
C VAL A 529 13.23 -4.58 12.58
N SER A 530 11.99 -4.45 12.05
CA SER A 530 11.30 -3.16 11.99
C SER A 530 11.06 -2.55 13.37
N TRP A 531 10.68 -3.38 14.33
CA TRP A 531 10.43 -2.96 15.71
C TRP A 531 11.73 -2.61 16.42
N LEU A 532 12.80 -3.39 16.24
CA LEU A 532 14.13 -3.09 16.76
C LEU A 532 14.64 -1.73 16.28
N LEU A 533 14.57 -1.46 14.98
CA LEU A 533 15.08 -0.22 14.38
C LEU A 533 14.25 1.00 14.79
N SER A 534 12.93 0.89 14.77
CA SER A 534 12.04 1.97 15.21
C SER A 534 12.18 2.27 16.70
N TRP A 535 12.32 1.25 17.54
CA TRP A 535 12.59 1.40 18.97
C TRP A 535 13.97 2.01 19.22
N ALA A 536 15.01 1.55 18.54
CA ALA A 536 16.36 2.09 18.66
C ALA A 536 16.41 3.58 18.30
N GLN A 537 15.74 3.99 17.22
CA GLN A 537 15.62 5.40 16.82
C GLN A 537 14.89 6.23 17.89
N LEU A 538 13.79 5.72 18.44
CA LEU A 538 13.03 6.40 19.49
C LEU A 538 13.86 6.60 20.76
N HIS A 539 14.67 5.61 21.13
CA HIS A 539 15.54 5.63 22.30
C HIS A 539 16.96 6.16 22.02
N GLN A 540 17.18 6.81 20.86
CA GLN A 540 18.46 7.41 20.45
C GLN A 540 19.66 6.44 20.54
N GLN A 541 19.42 5.16 20.25
CA GLN A 541 20.46 4.14 20.19
C GLN A 541 21.18 4.19 18.83
N PRO A 542 22.49 3.88 18.77
CA PRO A 542 23.24 3.90 17.52
C PRO A 542 22.69 2.83 16.57
N ILE A 543 22.17 3.24 15.41
CA ILE A 543 21.56 2.33 14.43
C ILE A 543 22.60 1.55 13.64
N LEU A 544 23.75 2.16 13.35
CA LEU A 544 24.78 1.56 12.49
C LEU A 544 25.30 0.20 13.01
N PRO A 545 25.65 0.04 14.31
CA PRO A 545 26.06 -1.25 14.86
C PRO A 545 24.94 -2.30 14.88
N LEU A 546 23.67 -1.87 14.92
CA LEU A 546 22.53 -2.79 14.89
C LEU A 546 22.38 -3.41 13.52
N LEU A 547 22.52 -2.58 12.48
CA LEU A 547 22.47 -3.06 11.10
C LEU A 547 23.58 -4.10 10.83
N GLU A 548 24.77 -3.97 11.43
CA GLU A 548 25.89 -4.93 11.32
C GLU A 548 25.61 -6.31 11.87
N GLN A 549 24.68 -6.39 12.81
CA GLN A 549 24.35 -7.63 13.48
C GLN A 549 23.11 -8.29 12.87
N LEU A 550 22.50 -7.67 11.86
CA LEU A 550 21.36 -8.25 11.15
C LEU A 550 21.79 -9.36 10.16
N PRO A 551 20.93 -10.35 9.91
CA PRO A 551 21.20 -11.39 8.91
C PRO A 551 21.39 -10.79 7.51
N ALA A 552 22.35 -11.31 6.73
CA ALA A 552 22.69 -10.80 5.38
C ALA A 552 21.52 -10.75 4.37
N HIS A 553 20.43 -11.49 4.64
CA HIS A 553 19.21 -11.53 3.83
C HIS A 553 18.09 -10.62 4.38
N SER A 554 18.39 -9.74 5.33
CA SER A 554 17.40 -8.84 5.91
C SER A 554 16.84 -7.87 4.86
N PHE A 555 15.52 -7.65 4.89
CA PHE A 555 14.82 -6.76 3.95
C PHE A 555 15.38 -5.32 3.96
N VAL A 556 16.00 -4.90 5.06
CA VAL A 556 16.58 -3.57 5.24
C VAL A 556 17.67 -3.30 4.19
N PHE A 557 18.39 -4.35 3.76
CA PHE A 557 19.53 -4.23 2.85
C PHE A 557 19.13 -4.01 1.39
N GLU A 558 17.88 -4.33 1.03
CA GLU A 558 17.31 -3.91 -0.26
C GLU A 558 17.00 -2.41 -0.27
N ARG A 559 16.58 -1.86 0.87
CA ARG A 559 16.23 -0.45 1.03
C ARG A 559 17.44 0.46 1.24
N LEU A 560 18.60 -0.10 1.60
CA LEU A 560 19.87 0.60 1.79
C LEU A 560 21.00 -0.03 0.97
N ALA A 561 21.16 0.38 -0.29
CA ALA A 561 22.22 -0.14 -1.16
C ALA A 561 23.64 0.01 -0.58
N ASP A 562 23.90 1.10 0.15
CA ASP A 562 25.22 1.38 0.73
C ASP A 562 25.63 0.41 1.86
N TRP A 563 24.66 -0.31 2.43
CA TRP A 563 24.88 -1.30 3.48
C TRP A 563 25.99 -2.29 3.11
N ARG A 564 26.00 -2.76 1.86
CA ARG A 564 26.88 -3.82 1.36
C ARG A 564 28.37 -3.44 1.45
N TYR A 565 28.66 -2.15 1.55
CA TYR A 565 30.01 -1.61 1.65
C TYR A 565 30.45 -1.40 3.09
N LEU A 566 29.51 -1.46 4.04
CA LEU A 566 29.75 -1.07 5.43
C LEU A 566 30.85 -1.89 6.13
N PRO A 567 30.92 -3.23 5.97
CA PRO A 567 32.01 -4.02 6.54
C PRO A 567 33.39 -3.56 6.08
N TYR A 568 33.48 -2.92 4.91
CA TYR A 568 34.74 -2.54 4.27
C TYR A 568 35.11 -1.07 4.45
N ARG A 569 34.31 -0.31 5.23
CA ARG A 569 34.52 1.14 5.43
C ARG A 569 35.87 1.48 6.06
N HIS A 570 36.45 0.55 6.82
CA HIS A 570 37.74 0.71 7.49
C HIS A 570 38.94 0.32 6.63
N GLY A 571 38.73 -0.02 5.35
CA GLY A 571 39.82 -0.35 4.42
C GLY A 571 40.28 -1.81 4.48
N GLU A 572 39.48 -2.70 5.06
CA GLU A 572 39.78 -4.14 5.11
C GLU A 572 39.74 -4.76 3.70
N SER A 573 40.72 -5.63 3.43
CA SER A 573 40.94 -6.33 2.16
C SER A 573 41.07 -7.84 2.45
N PRO A 574 40.57 -8.74 1.58
CA PRO A 574 40.07 -8.51 0.22
C PRO A 574 38.60 -8.08 0.14
N LEU A 575 38.34 -7.14 -0.77
CA LEU A 575 36.99 -6.77 -1.18
C LEU A 575 36.43 -7.88 -2.10
N PRO A 576 35.13 -8.24 -1.97
CA PRO A 576 34.57 -9.38 -2.70
C PRO A 576 34.44 -9.13 -4.21
N TRP A 577 34.41 -7.87 -4.64
CA TRP A 577 34.31 -7.41 -6.04
C TRP A 577 33.38 -8.24 -6.93
N SER A 578 32.28 -8.75 -6.36
CA SER A 578 31.28 -9.49 -7.11
C SER A 578 30.43 -8.55 -7.96
N PHE A 579 29.72 -9.09 -8.95
CA PHE A 579 28.82 -8.29 -9.77
C PHE A 579 27.78 -7.53 -8.92
N GLY A 580 27.18 -8.17 -7.92
CA GLY A 580 26.23 -7.54 -7.00
C GLY A 580 26.84 -6.47 -6.09
N PHE A 581 28.16 -6.52 -5.86
CA PHE A 581 28.91 -5.49 -5.13
C PHE A 581 29.16 -4.25 -6.00
N ILE A 582 29.44 -4.44 -7.29
CA ILE A 582 29.80 -3.35 -8.22
C ILE A 582 28.58 -2.71 -8.87
N ALA A 583 27.50 -3.46 -9.12
CA ALA A 583 26.34 -2.97 -9.86
C ALA A 583 25.74 -1.64 -9.32
N PRO A 584 25.58 -1.42 -7.99
CA PRO A 584 25.08 -0.14 -7.47
C PRO A 584 26.04 1.04 -7.64
N LEU A 585 27.32 0.80 -7.95
CA LEU A 585 28.35 1.81 -8.16
C LEU A 585 28.53 2.19 -9.65
N LEU A 586 27.70 1.65 -10.55
CA LEU A 586 27.79 1.97 -11.98
C LEU A 586 26.88 3.16 -12.34
N ASP A 587 27.42 4.09 -13.15
CA ASP A 587 26.64 5.10 -13.88
C ASP A 587 26.13 4.56 -15.22
N TYR A 588 26.59 3.37 -15.58
CA TYR A 588 26.33 2.70 -16.85
C TYR A 588 25.31 1.59 -16.66
N ASP A 589 24.19 1.70 -17.37
CA ASP A 589 23.19 0.65 -17.44
C ASP A 589 23.70 -0.48 -18.34
N LEU A 590 24.09 -1.58 -17.70
CA LEU A 590 24.62 -2.77 -18.38
C LEU A 590 23.58 -3.44 -19.28
N ALA A 591 22.27 -3.24 -19.03
CA ALA A 591 21.20 -3.82 -19.86
C ALA A 591 21.13 -3.17 -21.26
N LYS A 592 21.59 -1.92 -21.39
CA LYS A 592 21.62 -1.20 -22.67
C LYS A 592 22.83 -1.55 -23.54
N SER A 593 23.76 -2.36 -23.03
CA SER A 593 24.93 -2.75 -23.80
C SER A 593 24.58 -3.81 -24.84
N GLN A 594 24.75 -3.46 -26.12
CA GLN A 594 24.64 -4.40 -27.25
C GLN A 594 25.64 -5.58 -27.17
N PHE A 595 26.66 -5.51 -26.31
CA PHE A 595 27.64 -6.57 -26.14
C PHE A 595 27.27 -7.54 -25.01
N LEU A 596 26.44 -7.15 -24.05
CA LEU A 596 26.07 -7.98 -22.88
C LEU A 596 24.92 -8.93 -23.20
N THR A 597 25.19 -9.95 -24.02
CA THR A 597 24.35 -11.16 -24.08
C THR A 597 24.56 -12.02 -22.83
N SER A 598 23.67 -13.00 -22.58
CA SER A 598 23.78 -13.92 -21.42
C SER A 598 25.15 -14.61 -21.32
N GLU A 599 25.75 -14.97 -22.46
CA GLU A 599 27.10 -15.56 -22.53
C GLU A 599 28.21 -14.55 -22.21
N ASN A 600 28.14 -13.34 -22.79
CA ASN A 600 29.16 -12.31 -22.58
C ASN A 600 29.10 -11.69 -21.18
N ARG A 601 27.91 -11.71 -20.55
CA ARG A 601 27.74 -11.34 -19.15
C ARG A 601 28.56 -12.24 -18.23
N LEU A 602 28.58 -13.55 -18.48
CA LEU A 602 29.36 -14.49 -17.67
C LEU A 602 30.87 -14.19 -17.75
N LEU A 603 31.38 -13.84 -18.93
CA LEU A 603 32.78 -13.43 -19.12
C LEU A 603 33.10 -12.15 -18.34
N LEU A 604 32.17 -11.19 -18.32
CA LEU A 604 32.33 -9.96 -17.54
C LEU A 604 32.33 -10.25 -16.03
N GLU A 605 31.40 -11.08 -15.54
CA GLU A 605 31.30 -11.49 -14.14
C GLU A 605 32.54 -12.27 -13.67
N GLN A 606 33.18 -13.05 -14.54
CA GLN A 606 34.45 -13.74 -14.26
C GLN A 606 35.66 -12.80 -14.25
N ALA A 607 35.72 -11.80 -15.15
CA ALA A 607 36.86 -10.89 -15.26
C ALA A 607 36.90 -9.83 -14.16
N ILE A 608 35.74 -9.36 -13.72
CA ILE A 608 35.58 -8.24 -12.79
C ILE A 608 36.37 -8.42 -11.46
N PRO A 609 36.25 -9.54 -10.72
CA PRO A 609 36.85 -9.65 -9.38
C PRO A 609 38.37 -9.48 -9.38
N ALA A 610 39.07 -10.11 -10.34
CA ALA A 610 40.53 -10.06 -10.43
C ALA A 610 41.04 -8.69 -10.93
N VAL A 611 40.34 -8.04 -11.85
CA VAL A 611 40.70 -6.68 -12.30
C VAL A 611 40.52 -5.66 -11.18
N PHE A 612 39.37 -5.66 -10.50
CA PHE A 612 39.12 -4.73 -9.40
C PHE A 612 40.03 -5.00 -8.19
N THR A 613 40.42 -6.25 -7.93
CA THR A 613 41.44 -6.56 -6.92
C THR A 613 42.79 -5.94 -7.27
N ALA A 614 43.23 -6.03 -8.54
CA ALA A 614 44.47 -5.42 -9.00
C ALA A 614 44.42 -3.87 -8.94
N VAL A 615 43.31 -3.28 -9.37
CA VAL A 615 43.07 -1.82 -9.28
C VAL A 615 43.08 -1.35 -7.82
N ASN A 616 42.36 -2.03 -6.94
CA ASN A 616 42.32 -1.71 -5.51
C ASN A 616 43.70 -1.83 -4.85
N THR A 617 44.47 -2.86 -5.22
CA THR A 617 45.85 -3.04 -4.74
C THR A 617 46.75 -1.89 -5.19
N HIS A 618 46.62 -1.44 -6.45
CA HIS A 618 47.36 -0.29 -6.96
C HIS A 618 47.00 1.00 -6.21
N TYR A 619 45.71 1.26 -5.95
CA TYR A 619 45.25 2.37 -5.12
C TYR A 619 45.86 2.33 -3.72
N HIS A 620 45.82 1.17 -3.07
CA HIS A 620 46.36 0.99 -1.72
C HIS A 620 47.89 1.19 -1.66
N GLN A 621 48.62 0.72 -2.68
CA GLN A 621 50.07 0.92 -2.76
C GLN A 621 50.45 2.40 -2.95
N ARG A 622 49.68 3.15 -3.74
CA ARG A 622 49.99 4.55 -4.08
C ARG A 622 49.51 5.56 -3.05
N THR A 623 48.34 5.34 -2.47
CA THR A 623 47.64 6.33 -1.62
C THR A 623 47.46 5.87 -0.17
N ARG A 624 47.80 4.61 0.16
CA ARG A 624 47.46 3.96 1.44
C ARG A 624 45.95 3.92 1.73
N GLN A 625 45.13 4.10 0.70
CA GLN A 625 43.67 4.05 0.76
C GLN A 625 43.15 3.00 -0.24
N THR A 626 42.05 2.34 0.11
CA THR A 626 41.31 1.47 -0.81
C THR A 626 40.50 2.29 -1.81
N LEU A 627 40.04 1.68 -2.90
CA LEU A 627 39.19 2.36 -3.88
C LEU A 627 37.95 3.01 -3.23
N LEU A 628 37.37 2.39 -2.20
CA LEU A 628 36.23 2.95 -1.46
C LEU A 628 36.61 4.14 -0.55
N THR A 629 37.78 4.10 0.08
CA THR A 629 38.21 5.14 1.04
C THR A 629 38.91 6.31 0.37
N ALA A 630 39.44 6.14 -0.84
CA ALA A 630 40.11 7.17 -1.62
C ALA A 630 39.17 8.22 -2.22
N HIS A 631 37.85 7.95 -2.24
CA HIS A 631 36.85 8.86 -2.77
C HIS A 631 35.93 9.33 -1.63
N PRO A 632 35.86 10.64 -1.34
CA PRO A 632 35.03 11.14 -0.25
C PRO A 632 33.55 10.84 -0.50
N THR A 633 32.88 10.37 0.54
CA THR A 633 31.44 10.11 0.55
C THR A 633 30.75 11.09 1.48
N ARG A 634 29.51 11.45 1.18
CA ARG A 634 28.66 12.11 2.17
C ARG A 634 28.32 11.08 3.25
N LEU A 635 28.30 11.53 4.49
CA LEU A 635 27.77 10.75 5.59
C LEU A 635 26.29 11.06 5.75
N GLY A 636 25.51 10.04 6.08
CA GLY A 636 24.10 10.17 6.35
C GLY A 636 23.26 9.49 5.28
N GLY A 637 22.31 8.69 5.74
CA GLY A 637 21.27 8.11 4.91
C GLY A 637 19.97 8.02 5.69
N THR A 638 18.86 8.07 4.97
CA THR A 638 17.54 7.79 5.55
C THR A 638 16.87 6.70 4.74
N PHE A 639 16.22 5.77 5.43
CA PHE A 639 15.36 4.79 4.79
C PHE A 639 14.07 4.64 5.59
N THR A 640 13.00 4.25 4.90
CA THR A 640 11.70 4.08 5.52
C THR A 640 11.50 2.63 5.89
N VAL A 641 11.19 2.39 7.16
CA VAL A 641 10.80 1.09 7.68
C VAL A 641 9.29 1.10 7.86
N GLU A 642 8.62 0.01 7.47
CA GLU A 642 7.17 -0.17 7.59
C GLU A 642 6.87 -1.17 8.71
N ASN A 643 5.61 -1.29 9.13
CA ASN A 643 5.19 -2.21 10.19
C ASN A 643 5.86 -1.92 11.55
N CYS A 644 6.25 -0.67 11.80
CA CYS A 644 6.83 -0.25 13.07
C CYS A 644 5.80 -0.33 14.21
N TYR A 645 6.25 -0.70 15.41
CA TYR A 645 5.40 -0.75 16.59
C TYR A 645 5.34 0.61 17.28
N GLN A 646 4.17 1.27 17.31
CA GLN A 646 3.89 2.42 18.19
C GLN A 646 2.40 2.58 18.55
N PRO A 647 2.06 2.70 19.85
CA PRO A 647 0.91 3.47 20.34
C PRO A 647 1.29 4.94 20.62
N PRO A 648 0.45 5.98 20.41
CA PRO A 648 -0.87 6.04 19.78
C PRO A 648 -0.92 6.82 18.44
N ASN A 649 0.22 7.06 17.77
CA ASN A 649 0.28 7.98 16.62
C ASN A 649 0.17 7.33 15.22
N ASN A 650 -0.18 6.04 15.15
CA ASN A 650 -0.60 5.33 13.93
C ASN A 650 0.23 5.63 12.66
N ARG A 651 1.55 5.79 12.81
CA ARG A 651 2.47 5.84 11.67
C ARG A 651 2.91 4.42 11.37
N TRP A 652 2.32 3.85 10.31
CA TRP A 652 2.70 2.54 9.76
C TRP A 652 4.12 2.51 9.20
N SER A 653 4.78 3.67 9.10
CA SER A 653 6.14 3.80 8.64
C SER A 653 6.93 4.85 9.42
N VAL A 654 8.21 4.56 9.67
CA VAL A 654 9.16 5.45 10.34
C VAL A 654 10.37 5.65 9.43
N VAL A 655 10.79 6.91 9.26
CA VAL A 655 12.04 7.24 8.58
C VAL A 655 13.17 7.06 9.59
N ILE A 656 14.00 6.05 9.36
CA ILE A 656 15.20 5.76 10.16
C ILE A 656 16.35 6.57 9.58
N ALA A 657 16.96 7.41 10.41
CA ALA A 657 18.14 8.18 10.06
C ALA A 657 19.40 7.44 10.53
N VAL A 658 20.36 7.25 9.62
CA VAL A 658 21.66 6.65 9.90
C VAL A 658 22.73 7.69 9.56
N PRO A 659 23.03 8.63 10.47
CA PRO A 659 23.92 9.77 10.19
C PRO A 659 25.36 9.35 9.88
N GLU A 660 25.79 8.20 10.41
CA GLU A 660 27.15 7.66 10.24
C GLU A 660 27.33 6.81 8.98
N LEU A 661 26.27 6.58 8.19
CA LEU A 661 26.32 5.72 7.00
C LEU A 661 27.10 6.41 5.86
N PRO A 662 28.19 5.82 5.34
CA PRO A 662 28.87 6.35 4.16
C PRO A 662 28.08 6.10 2.88
N ARG A 663 27.78 7.15 2.10
CA ARG A 663 27.03 7.07 0.83
C ARG A 663 27.94 6.83 -0.36
N TYR A 664 28.42 5.59 -0.52
CA TYR A 664 29.27 5.20 -1.66
C TYR A 664 28.54 5.30 -3.00
N THR A 665 27.26 4.95 -3.05
CA THR A 665 26.39 5.04 -4.25
C THR A 665 26.07 6.47 -4.69
N GLU A 666 26.31 7.47 -3.85
CA GLU A 666 26.16 8.89 -4.21
C GLU A 666 27.50 9.53 -4.61
N SER A 667 28.63 8.85 -4.39
CA SER A 667 29.95 9.39 -4.69
C SER A 667 30.20 9.35 -6.20
N GLN A 668 29.94 10.49 -6.86
CA GLN A 668 30.21 10.69 -8.29
C GLN A 668 31.65 10.36 -8.70
N PRO A 669 32.72 10.72 -7.94
CA PRO A 669 34.08 10.34 -8.29
C PRO A 669 34.28 8.81 -8.30
N LEU A 670 33.79 8.12 -7.27
CA LEU A 670 33.89 6.66 -7.17
C LEU A 670 33.15 5.97 -8.32
N ARG A 671 31.90 6.37 -8.56
CA ARG A 671 31.06 5.79 -9.62
C ARG A 671 31.66 5.97 -11.01
N LYS A 672 32.25 7.14 -11.27
CA LYS A 672 32.99 7.37 -12.52
C LYS A 672 34.15 6.41 -12.67
N VAL A 673 35.04 6.28 -11.66
CA VAL A 673 36.19 5.38 -11.74
C VAL A 673 35.74 3.93 -11.95
N VAL A 674 34.79 3.45 -11.16
CA VAL A 674 34.23 2.08 -11.26
C VAL A 674 33.64 1.85 -12.65
N THR A 675 32.85 2.80 -13.16
CA THR A 675 32.24 2.72 -14.49
C THR A 675 33.28 2.68 -15.60
N GLN A 676 34.32 3.51 -15.52
CA GLN A 676 35.36 3.51 -16.54
C GLN A 676 36.20 2.23 -16.53
N VAL A 677 36.44 1.64 -15.35
CA VAL A 677 37.11 0.33 -15.23
C VAL A 677 36.26 -0.75 -15.88
N VAL A 678 34.94 -0.79 -15.63
CA VAL A 678 34.05 -1.76 -16.30
C VAL A 678 34.03 -1.56 -17.81
N LYS A 679 33.97 -0.31 -18.31
CA LYS A 679 34.07 -0.03 -19.75
C LYS A 679 35.40 -0.50 -20.36
N ALA A 680 36.50 -0.37 -19.61
CA ALA A 680 37.81 -0.88 -20.03
C ALA A 680 37.85 -2.40 -20.13
N ILE A 681 37.32 -3.10 -19.13
CA ILE A 681 37.17 -4.57 -19.17
C ILE A 681 36.32 -4.99 -20.37
N GLU A 682 35.17 -4.35 -20.58
CA GLU A 682 34.26 -4.67 -21.67
C GLU A 682 34.90 -4.40 -23.05
N ASN A 683 35.72 -3.34 -23.19
CA ASN A 683 36.45 -3.08 -24.42
C ASN A 683 37.50 -4.14 -24.74
N GLU A 684 38.21 -4.66 -23.73
CA GLU A 684 39.15 -5.78 -23.90
C GLU A 684 38.42 -7.07 -24.29
N LEU A 685 37.26 -7.36 -23.67
CA LEU A 685 36.41 -8.50 -24.04
C LEU A 685 35.85 -8.36 -25.46
N ARG A 686 35.37 -7.17 -25.83
CA ARG A 686 34.96 -6.85 -27.22
C ARG A 686 36.11 -7.08 -28.20
N ALA A 687 37.36 -6.79 -27.79
CA ALA A 687 38.53 -6.95 -28.65
C ALA A 687 38.86 -8.42 -28.86
N ALA A 688 38.83 -9.21 -27.79
CA ALA A 688 39.03 -10.65 -27.85
C ALA A 688 37.97 -11.37 -28.71
N LYS A 689 36.71 -10.93 -28.66
CA LYS A 689 35.61 -11.49 -29.48
C LYS A 689 35.43 -10.85 -30.86
N GLY A 690 36.27 -9.88 -31.25
CA GLY A 690 36.17 -9.22 -32.56
C GLY A 690 34.92 -8.35 -32.77
N PHE A 691 34.29 -7.88 -31.69
CA PHE A 691 33.10 -7.03 -31.74
C PHE A 691 33.45 -5.61 -32.25
N ARG A 692 32.63 -5.08 -33.17
CA ARG A 692 32.82 -3.74 -33.76
C ARG A 692 32.17 -2.67 -32.87
N GLY A 693 32.90 -1.60 -32.58
CA GLY A 693 32.47 -0.51 -31.69
C GLY A 693 33.17 -0.57 -30.33
N ARG A 694 33.81 0.53 -29.92
CA ARG A 694 34.51 0.66 -28.64
C ARG A 694 33.79 1.71 -27.79
N LEU A 695 33.66 1.43 -26.50
CA LEU A 695 33.20 2.42 -25.54
C LEU A 695 34.28 3.47 -25.32
N GLN A 696 33.88 4.73 -25.19
CA GLN A 696 34.80 5.79 -24.83
C GLN A 696 35.22 5.62 -23.36
N ILE A 697 36.54 5.57 -23.12
CA ILE A 697 37.14 5.43 -21.79
C ILE A 697 37.91 6.70 -21.45
N SER A 698 37.75 7.19 -20.23
CA SER A 698 38.50 8.30 -19.64
C SER A 698 39.06 7.85 -18.28
N LEU A 699 40.14 7.05 -18.34
CA LEU A 699 40.92 6.60 -17.19
C LEU A 699 42.35 7.12 -17.31
N PRO A 700 43.02 7.47 -16.19
CA PRO A 700 44.46 7.68 -16.15
C PRO A 700 45.26 6.50 -16.72
N ASP A 701 46.36 6.79 -17.40
CA ASP A 701 47.17 5.79 -18.12
C ASP A 701 47.75 4.70 -17.20
N ASP A 702 48.07 5.06 -15.94
CA ASP A 702 48.55 4.12 -14.93
C ASP A 702 47.48 3.08 -14.55
N LEU A 703 46.24 3.51 -14.33
CA LEU A 703 45.12 2.60 -14.05
C LEU A 703 44.74 1.76 -15.27
N LEU A 704 44.78 2.34 -16.47
CA LEU A 704 44.49 1.60 -17.69
C LEU A 704 45.54 0.49 -17.94
N ALA A 705 46.81 0.74 -17.64
CA ALA A 705 47.87 -0.25 -17.71
C ALA A 705 47.61 -1.43 -16.75
N VAL A 706 47.18 -1.17 -15.52
CA VAL A 706 46.82 -2.21 -14.53
C VAL A 706 45.64 -3.05 -15.03
N VAL A 707 44.59 -2.43 -15.59
CA VAL A 707 43.45 -3.16 -16.15
C VAL A 707 43.90 -4.08 -17.29
N ARG A 708 44.68 -3.57 -18.25
CA ARG A 708 45.18 -4.36 -19.38
C ARG A 708 46.07 -5.51 -18.95
N GLN A 709 46.96 -5.28 -17.99
CA GLN A 709 47.83 -6.32 -17.45
C GLN A 709 47.02 -7.43 -16.77
N SER A 710 46.02 -7.07 -15.96
CA SER A 710 45.14 -8.04 -15.29
C SER A 710 44.27 -8.81 -16.30
N MET A 711 43.76 -8.16 -17.34
CA MET A 711 43.01 -8.81 -18.41
C MET A 711 43.90 -9.75 -19.25
N ALA A 712 45.15 -9.37 -19.53
CA ALA A 712 46.10 -10.22 -20.23
C ALA A 712 46.42 -11.49 -19.43
N ALA A 713 46.58 -11.37 -18.11
CA ALA A 713 46.81 -12.52 -17.22
C ALA A 713 45.62 -13.49 -17.17
N GLN A 714 44.39 -13.01 -17.37
CA GLN A 714 43.17 -13.82 -17.36
C GLN A 714 42.77 -14.35 -18.74
N ARG A 715 43.51 -14.00 -19.80
CA ARG A 715 43.11 -14.29 -21.18
C ARG A 715 42.97 -15.78 -21.47
N GLU A 716 43.88 -16.61 -20.98
CA GLU A 716 43.82 -18.06 -21.17
C GLU A 716 42.66 -18.72 -20.41
N MET A 717 42.27 -18.17 -19.26
CA MET A 717 41.13 -18.65 -18.47
C MET A 717 39.80 -18.25 -19.11
N LEU A 718 39.68 -16.99 -19.58
CA LEU A 718 38.45 -16.45 -20.18
C LEU A 718 38.23 -16.98 -21.60
N PHE A 719 39.31 -17.30 -22.32
CA PHE A 719 39.28 -17.83 -23.68
C PHE A 719 40.19 -19.06 -23.77
N PRO A 720 39.76 -20.22 -23.22
CA PRO A 720 40.56 -21.43 -23.25
C PRO A 720 40.82 -21.86 -24.70
N PRO A 721 42.07 -22.24 -25.06
CA PRO A 721 42.35 -22.76 -26.38
C PRO A 721 41.55 -24.06 -26.62
N PRO A 722 41.07 -24.30 -27.86
CA PRO A 722 40.31 -25.51 -28.16
C PRO A 722 41.13 -26.76 -27.78
N PRO A 723 40.50 -27.79 -27.18
CA PRO A 723 41.21 -29.00 -26.79
C PRO A 723 41.86 -29.63 -28.03
N LYS A 724 43.17 -29.87 -27.96
CA LYS A 724 43.89 -30.57 -29.04
C LYS A 724 43.21 -31.93 -29.27
N PRO A 725 42.75 -32.25 -30.49
CA PRO A 725 42.08 -33.52 -30.74
C PRO A 725 43.04 -34.68 -30.46
N GLN A 726 42.76 -35.47 -29.43
CA GLN A 726 43.44 -36.73 -29.20
C GLN A 726 42.87 -37.76 -30.17
N VAL A 727 43.53 -37.94 -31.31
CA VAL A 727 43.18 -38.99 -32.27
C VAL A 727 43.66 -40.34 -31.69
N GLN A 728 42.76 -41.12 -31.08
CA GLN A 728 42.98 -42.54 -30.84
C GLN A 728 42.65 -43.32 -32.13
N ILE A 729 43.69 -43.74 -32.85
CA ILE A 729 43.54 -44.59 -34.03
C ILE A 729 43.32 -46.03 -33.55
N ASP A 730 42.11 -46.56 -33.75
CA ASP A 730 41.83 -47.97 -33.53
C ASP A 730 42.43 -48.81 -34.67
N LEU A 731 43.60 -49.39 -34.41
CA LEU A 731 44.36 -50.23 -35.33
C LEU A 731 43.61 -51.52 -35.74
N ALA A 732 42.61 -51.95 -34.96
CA ALA A 732 41.79 -53.11 -35.32
C ALA A 732 40.74 -52.74 -36.38
N ARG A 733 40.07 -51.60 -36.19
CA ARG A 733 39.03 -51.09 -37.10
C ARG A 733 39.60 -50.67 -38.46
N THR A 734 40.81 -50.12 -38.48
CA THR A 734 41.51 -49.76 -39.73
C THR A 734 41.94 -50.98 -40.56
N LYS A 735 42.37 -52.09 -39.92
CA LYS A 735 42.66 -53.35 -40.64
C LYS A 735 41.39 -53.98 -41.22
N GLN A 736 40.28 -53.89 -40.50
CA GLN A 736 38.99 -54.38 -40.97
C GLN A 736 38.48 -53.57 -42.17
N LEU A 737 38.51 -52.24 -42.08
CA LEU A 737 38.15 -51.35 -43.18
C LEU A 737 39.03 -51.54 -44.43
N LEU A 738 40.32 -51.84 -44.27
CA LEU A 738 41.22 -52.10 -45.41
C LEU A 738 40.93 -53.47 -46.08
N LYS A 739 40.45 -54.44 -45.31
CA LYS A 739 40.01 -55.74 -45.84
C LYS A 739 38.66 -55.62 -46.56
N GLU A 740 37.73 -54.86 -46.00
CA GLU A 740 36.42 -54.56 -46.59
C GLU A 740 36.56 -53.69 -47.85
N THR A 741 37.45 -52.68 -47.85
CA THR A 741 37.73 -51.84 -49.02
C THR A 741 38.33 -52.64 -50.17
N ASN A 742 39.27 -53.56 -49.90
CA ASN A 742 39.83 -54.42 -50.95
C ASN A 742 38.82 -55.41 -51.54
N GLN A 743 37.87 -55.89 -50.73
CA GLN A 743 36.78 -56.75 -51.22
C GLN A 743 35.80 -55.95 -52.10
N VAL A 744 35.47 -54.72 -51.72
CA VAL A 744 34.62 -53.83 -52.52
C VAL A 744 35.32 -53.41 -53.82
N PHE A 745 36.63 -53.13 -53.79
CA PHE A 745 37.43 -52.80 -54.98
C PHE A 745 37.50 -53.96 -55.99
N GLN A 746 37.54 -55.22 -55.50
CA GLN A 746 37.50 -56.41 -56.37
C GLN A 746 36.13 -56.66 -56.98
N LEU A 747 35.04 -56.30 -56.27
CA LEU A 747 33.67 -56.43 -56.76
C LEU A 747 33.28 -55.31 -57.74
N LEU A 748 33.85 -54.11 -57.61
CA LEU A 748 33.58 -52.96 -58.49
C LEU A 748 34.33 -53.00 -59.84
N ASN A 749 35.38 -53.81 -60.00
CA ASN A 749 36.18 -53.89 -61.23
C ASN A 749 35.67 -54.90 -62.28
N LEU A 750 34.52 -55.55 -62.08
CA LEU A 750 34.01 -56.62 -62.97
C LEU A 750 32.64 -56.35 -63.62
N ALA A 751 32.06 -55.17 -63.48
CA ALA A 751 30.84 -54.81 -64.21
C ALA A 751 30.82 -53.31 -64.47
N ALA A 752 31.41 -52.89 -65.59
CA ALA A 752 31.21 -51.58 -66.17
C ALA A 752 30.03 -51.66 -67.15
N ASP A 753 28.94 -50.97 -66.82
CA ASP A 753 28.10 -50.26 -67.79
C ASP A 753 27.26 -49.18 -67.05
N PRO A 754 26.87 -48.11 -67.76
CA PRO A 754 26.78 -46.76 -67.19
C PRO A 754 25.40 -46.40 -66.62
N ASP A 755 25.41 -45.41 -65.72
CA ASP A 755 24.24 -44.76 -65.11
C ASP A 755 23.12 -44.39 -66.11
N PRO A 756 21.87 -44.41 -65.64
CA PRO A 756 21.12 -43.17 -65.63
C PRO A 756 20.53 -42.84 -64.24
N GLU A 757 20.54 -41.53 -63.99
CA GLU A 757 20.13 -40.74 -62.83
C GLU A 757 18.93 -41.25 -62.01
N PRO A 758 18.97 -40.96 -60.69
CA PRO A 758 17.79 -40.48 -59.99
C PRO A 758 17.95 -39.05 -59.44
N GLU A 759 16.83 -38.36 -59.60
CA GLU A 759 16.31 -37.09 -59.10
C GLU A 759 16.69 -36.65 -57.66
N PRO A 760 16.48 -35.34 -57.36
CA PRO A 760 17.14 -34.64 -56.27
C PRO A 760 16.28 -34.52 -55.00
N GLU A 761 16.90 -34.74 -53.84
CA GLU A 761 16.41 -34.33 -52.51
C GLU A 761 17.63 -34.00 -51.60
N PRO A 762 17.48 -33.22 -50.52
CA PRO A 762 17.45 -31.76 -50.55
C PRO A 762 18.68 -31.18 -49.81
N GLN A 763 19.13 -30.00 -50.22
CA GLN A 763 20.17 -29.24 -49.52
C GLN A 763 19.69 -28.84 -48.10
N PRO A 764 20.48 -29.09 -47.04
CA PRO A 764 20.34 -28.32 -45.81
C PRO A 764 20.84 -26.90 -46.10
N ALA A 765 19.89 -25.97 -46.08
CA ALA A 765 20.14 -24.55 -46.22
C ALA A 765 21.15 -24.03 -45.19
N ALA A 766 21.90 -23.02 -45.61
CA ALA A 766 22.84 -22.23 -44.84
C ALA A 766 22.29 -21.78 -43.47
N PRO A 767 23.16 -21.51 -42.48
CA PRO A 767 22.75 -20.93 -41.21
C PRO A 767 22.02 -19.60 -41.47
N ALA A 768 20.71 -19.60 -41.18
CA ALA A 768 19.90 -18.41 -41.18
C ALA A 768 20.48 -17.41 -40.19
N ASN A 769 20.76 -16.20 -40.68
CA ASN A 769 20.83 -15.03 -39.84
C ASN A 769 19.57 -15.01 -38.96
N GLY A 770 19.73 -14.98 -37.64
CA GLY A 770 18.64 -14.70 -36.70
C GLY A 770 18.19 -13.24 -36.84
N ARG A 771 17.51 -12.92 -37.95
CA ARG A 771 16.58 -11.80 -38.03
C ARG A 771 15.37 -12.22 -37.21
N THR A 772 14.98 -11.42 -36.23
CA THR A 772 13.62 -11.47 -35.68
C THR A 772 12.64 -11.43 -36.86
N PRO A 773 11.66 -12.34 -36.93
CA PRO A 773 10.75 -12.39 -38.06
C PRO A 773 9.90 -11.11 -38.04
N HIS A 774 10.04 -10.31 -39.09
CA HIS A 774 9.14 -9.20 -39.36
C HIS A 774 7.80 -9.80 -39.80
N LEU A 775 6.79 -9.72 -38.94
CA LEU A 775 5.45 -10.24 -39.22
C LEU A 775 4.78 -9.32 -40.25
N GLU A 776 4.59 -9.80 -41.48
CA GLU A 776 3.95 -9.02 -42.56
C GLU A 776 2.52 -8.62 -42.16
N GLY A 777 2.21 -7.32 -42.22
CA GLY A 777 0.90 -6.76 -41.90
C GLY A 777 0.72 -6.25 -40.47
N LEU A 778 1.76 -6.30 -39.62
CA LEU A 778 1.76 -5.70 -38.29
C LEU A 778 2.62 -4.43 -38.25
N ASP A 779 2.11 -3.40 -37.58
CA ASP A 779 2.87 -2.16 -37.33
C ASP A 779 4.10 -2.41 -36.45
N ASP A 780 5.09 -1.51 -36.52
CA ASP A 780 6.37 -1.64 -35.82
C ASP A 780 6.21 -1.87 -34.29
N GLU A 781 5.17 -1.26 -33.70
CA GLU A 781 4.82 -1.40 -32.28
C GLU A 781 4.38 -2.83 -31.92
N TRP A 782 3.55 -3.46 -32.77
CA TRP A 782 3.08 -4.83 -32.60
C TRP A 782 4.18 -5.87 -32.88
N GLN A 783 5.13 -5.55 -33.77
CA GLN A 783 6.32 -6.38 -33.97
C GLN A 783 7.25 -6.35 -32.75
N ALA A 784 7.42 -5.18 -32.13
CA ALA A 784 8.19 -5.04 -30.90
C ALA A 784 7.52 -5.75 -29.72
N PHE A 785 6.18 -5.75 -29.65
CA PHE A 785 5.41 -6.52 -28.67
C PHE A 785 5.60 -8.02 -28.86
N ALA A 786 5.43 -8.53 -30.09
CA ALA A 786 5.56 -9.94 -30.43
C ALA A 786 6.95 -10.52 -30.09
N ALA A 787 8.01 -9.74 -30.29
CA ALA A 787 9.39 -10.15 -30.00
C ALA A 787 9.68 -10.36 -28.49
N GLN A 788 8.84 -9.83 -27.60
CA GLN A 788 9.01 -9.88 -26.15
C GLN A 788 8.10 -10.92 -25.47
N LEU A 789 7.16 -11.52 -26.21
CA LEU A 789 6.24 -12.51 -25.65
C LEU A 789 6.95 -13.83 -25.35
N THR A 790 6.61 -14.43 -24.22
CA THR A 790 7.06 -15.78 -23.84
C THR A 790 6.02 -16.80 -24.25
N ALA A 791 6.38 -18.08 -24.30
CA ALA A 791 5.43 -19.18 -24.57
C ALA A 791 4.23 -19.16 -23.60
N ALA A 792 4.44 -18.73 -22.35
CA ALA A 792 3.37 -18.57 -21.36
C ALA A 792 2.40 -17.44 -21.73
N HIS A 793 2.93 -16.29 -22.19
CA HIS A 793 2.11 -15.16 -22.64
C HIS A 793 1.30 -15.51 -23.89
N VAL A 794 1.90 -16.20 -24.86
CA VAL A 794 1.20 -16.67 -26.07
C VAL A 794 0.09 -17.64 -25.70
N ALA A 795 0.33 -18.61 -24.80
CA ALA A 795 -0.69 -19.56 -24.38
C ALA A 795 -1.89 -18.87 -23.70
N VAL A 796 -1.65 -17.81 -22.91
CA VAL A 796 -2.73 -16.99 -22.32
C VAL A 796 -3.48 -16.21 -23.40
N LEU A 797 -2.78 -15.55 -24.33
CA LEU A 797 -3.41 -14.81 -25.42
C LEU A 797 -4.25 -15.71 -26.32
N THR A 798 -3.77 -16.89 -26.68
CA THR A 798 -4.51 -17.88 -27.45
C THR A 798 -5.78 -18.32 -26.70
N ALA A 799 -5.66 -18.61 -25.40
CA ALA A 799 -6.82 -18.98 -24.58
C ALA A 799 -7.85 -17.83 -24.43
N VAL A 800 -7.41 -16.57 -24.43
CA VAL A 800 -8.31 -15.40 -24.44
C VAL A 800 -8.97 -15.22 -25.81
N LEU A 801 -8.22 -15.35 -26.90
CA LEU A 801 -8.72 -15.21 -28.27
C LEU A 801 -9.78 -16.26 -28.60
N ASP A 802 -9.57 -17.50 -28.13
CA ASP A 802 -10.50 -18.62 -28.28
C ASP A 802 -11.66 -18.60 -27.26
N GLN A 803 -11.69 -17.62 -26.36
CA GLN A 803 -12.67 -17.49 -25.27
C GLN A 803 -12.73 -18.71 -24.32
N GLN A 804 -11.62 -19.42 -24.16
CA GLN A 804 -11.51 -20.62 -23.32
C GLN A 804 -10.75 -20.39 -22.01
N LEU A 805 -10.30 -19.17 -21.75
CA LEU A 805 -9.55 -18.85 -20.54
C LEU A 805 -10.42 -19.02 -19.29
N THR A 806 -10.18 -20.09 -18.55
CA THR A 806 -10.75 -20.35 -17.21
C THR A 806 -9.69 -20.16 -16.12
N ASP A 807 -10.09 -19.86 -14.88
CA ASP A 807 -9.15 -19.72 -13.74
C ASP A 807 -8.29 -20.99 -13.55
N THR A 808 -8.87 -22.16 -13.82
CA THR A 808 -8.16 -23.44 -13.82
C THR A 808 -7.10 -23.54 -14.91
N LEU A 809 -7.39 -23.08 -16.13
CA LEU A 809 -6.44 -23.08 -17.24
C LEU A 809 -5.32 -22.05 -17.04
N LEU A 810 -5.67 -20.86 -16.56
CA LEU A 810 -4.70 -19.82 -16.23
C LEU A 810 -3.72 -20.28 -15.14
N ARG A 811 -4.23 -20.93 -14.07
CA ARG A 811 -3.38 -21.56 -13.04
C ARG A 811 -2.50 -22.67 -13.59
N HIS A 812 -3.02 -23.46 -14.53
CA HIS A 812 -2.24 -24.52 -15.16
C HIS A 812 -1.07 -23.95 -15.98
N ILE A 813 -1.33 -22.99 -16.88
CA ILE A 813 -0.31 -22.30 -17.68
C ILE A 813 0.72 -21.63 -16.76
N ALA A 814 0.26 -20.89 -15.75
CA ALA A 814 1.15 -20.22 -14.81
C ALA A 814 2.03 -21.21 -14.01
N SER A 815 1.45 -22.36 -13.60
CA SER A 815 2.19 -23.42 -12.88
C SER A 815 3.24 -24.11 -13.74
N GLN A 816 2.99 -24.32 -15.04
CA GLN A 816 3.96 -24.93 -15.97
C GLN A 816 5.20 -24.05 -16.15
N HIS A 817 5.06 -22.74 -15.96
CA HIS A 817 6.14 -21.76 -16.09
C HIS A 817 6.67 -21.24 -14.74
N ASN A 818 6.23 -21.81 -13.61
CA ASN A 818 6.59 -21.38 -12.24
C ASN A 818 6.30 -19.89 -11.94
N ILE A 819 5.25 -19.32 -12.53
CA ILE A 819 4.83 -17.92 -12.33
C ILE A 819 3.45 -17.92 -11.63
N MET A 820 3.14 -16.90 -10.83
CA MET A 820 1.78 -16.75 -10.29
C MET A 820 0.82 -16.21 -11.36
N PRO A 821 -0.44 -16.67 -11.43
CA PRO A 821 -1.42 -16.23 -12.42
C PRO A 821 -1.57 -14.70 -12.56
N ALA A 822 -1.58 -13.99 -11.42
CA ALA A 822 -1.67 -12.53 -11.39
C ALA A 822 -0.44 -11.89 -12.03
N LEU A 823 0.77 -12.37 -11.68
CA LEU A 823 2.03 -11.84 -12.23
C LEU A 823 2.18 -12.11 -13.72
N LEU A 824 1.61 -13.21 -14.24
CA LEU A 824 1.63 -13.53 -15.67
C LEU A 824 0.74 -12.59 -16.50
N LEU A 825 -0.40 -12.17 -15.94
CA LEU A 825 -1.28 -11.20 -16.58
C LEU A 825 -0.71 -9.78 -16.46
N ASP A 826 -0.14 -9.44 -15.30
CA ASP A 826 0.51 -8.15 -15.07
C ASP A 826 1.72 -7.98 -15.99
N SER A 827 2.57 -9.01 -16.14
CA SER A 827 3.73 -8.95 -17.05
C SER A 827 3.32 -8.84 -18.51
N LEU A 828 2.20 -9.44 -18.91
CA LEU A 828 1.67 -9.31 -20.27
C LEU A 828 1.18 -7.89 -20.56
N ASN A 829 0.45 -7.30 -19.61
CA ASN A 829 -0.02 -5.91 -19.71
C ASN A 829 1.12 -4.90 -19.62
N GLU A 830 2.15 -5.16 -18.82
CA GLU A 830 3.36 -4.32 -18.76
C GLU A 830 4.12 -4.34 -20.08
N LEU A 831 4.32 -5.51 -20.69
CA LEU A 831 4.93 -5.62 -22.02
C LEU A 831 4.12 -4.91 -23.11
N ALA A 832 2.79 -4.95 -23.03
CA ALA A 832 1.92 -4.23 -23.94
C ALA A 832 2.05 -2.71 -23.74
N GLN A 833 2.00 -2.26 -22.49
CA GLN A 833 2.12 -0.85 -22.13
C GLN A 833 3.46 -0.24 -22.59
N ASP A 834 4.54 -1.04 -22.56
CA ASP A 834 5.89 -0.62 -22.98
C ASP A 834 6.09 -0.61 -24.50
N SER A 835 5.29 -1.36 -25.26
CA SER A 835 5.45 -1.52 -26.72
C SER A 835 4.36 -0.79 -27.52
N ILE A 836 3.09 -1.06 -27.25
CA ILE A 836 1.93 -0.46 -27.92
C ILE A 836 1.38 0.77 -27.18
N GLY A 837 1.89 1.06 -25.97
CA GLY A 837 1.46 2.22 -25.19
C GLY A 837 0.12 2.06 -24.49
N ASP A 838 -0.46 0.85 -24.50
CA ASP A 838 -1.76 0.51 -23.89
C ASP A 838 -1.75 -0.91 -23.29
N ILE A 839 -2.72 -1.23 -22.44
CA ILE A 839 -2.91 -2.56 -21.88
C ILE A 839 -3.76 -3.44 -22.81
N VAL A 840 -3.42 -4.72 -22.94
CA VAL A 840 -4.12 -5.65 -23.84
C VAL A 840 -5.28 -6.36 -23.14
N LEU A 841 -5.16 -6.67 -21.85
CA LEU A 841 -6.16 -7.41 -21.07
C LEU A 841 -6.72 -6.59 -19.91
N GLU A 842 -8.04 -6.58 -19.75
CA GLU A 842 -8.71 -6.01 -18.58
C GLU A 842 -8.74 -7.07 -17.45
N LEU A 843 -8.19 -6.73 -16.29
CA LEU A 843 -8.10 -7.62 -15.11
C LEU A 843 -9.44 -7.72 -14.35
N THR A 844 -10.49 -8.12 -15.07
CA THR A 844 -11.78 -8.50 -14.47
C THR A 844 -11.76 -9.98 -14.04
N PRO A 845 -12.78 -10.52 -13.33
CA PRO A 845 -12.80 -11.93 -12.90
C PRO A 845 -12.64 -12.95 -14.04
N THR A 846 -12.85 -12.53 -15.29
CA THR A 846 -12.53 -13.26 -16.52
C THR A 846 -11.74 -12.32 -17.43
N PRO A 847 -10.43 -12.52 -17.63
CA PRO A 847 -9.62 -11.61 -18.46
C PRO A 847 -10.17 -11.52 -19.88
N GLN A 848 -10.42 -10.30 -20.36
CA GLN A 848 -10.91 -10.00 -21.70
C GLN A 848 -10.03 -8.95 -22.37
N LEU A 849 -10.09 -8.86 -23.70
CA LEU A 849 -9.39 -7.81 -24.44
C LEU A 849 -9.96 -6.43 -24.08
N VAL A 850 -9.08 -5.44 -23.89
CA VAL A 850 -9.45 -4.06 -23.57
C VAL A 850 -10.09 -3.37 -24.78
N ASP A 851 -9.63 -3.68 -25.99
CA ASP A 851 -10.18 -3.20 -27.25
C ASP A 851 -10.27 -4.35 -28.27
N GLU A 852 -11.41 -4.45 -28.95
CA GLU A 852 -11.65 -5.51 -29.93
C GLU A 852 -10.81 -5.34 -31.20
N SER A 853 -10.32 -4.12 -31.48
CA SER A 853 -9.38 -3.84 -32.57
C SER A 853 -8.02 -4.54 -32.38
N TYR A 854 -7.66 -4.89 -31.15
CA TYR A 854 -6.43 -5.64 -30.84
C TYR A 854 -6.52 -7.13 -31.18
N ARG A 855 -7.72 -7.65 -31.46
CA ARG A 855 -7.91 -9.07 -31.81
C ARG A 855 -7.14 -9.48 -33.07
N ALA A 856 -7.22 -8.69 -34.14
CA ALA A 856 -6.59 -9.02 -35.41
C ALA A 856 -5.06 -9.13 -35.31
N PRO A 857 -4.33 -8.14 -34.75
CA PRO A 857 -2.88 -8.25 -34.59
C PRO A 857 -2.48 -9.38 -33.63
N LEU A 858 -3.22 -9.60 -32.54
CA LEU A 858 -2.94 -10.69 -31.59
C LEU A 858 -3.17 -12.08 -32.22
N GLN A 859 -4.14 -12.23 -33.11
CA GLN A 859 -4.34 -13.48 -33.86
C GLN A 859 -3.15 -13.77 -34.79
N THR A 860 -2.65 -12.76 -35.51
CA THR A 860 -1.45 -12.90 -36.35
C THR A 860 -0.22 -13.29 -35.53
N ILE A 861 -0.07 -12.70 -34.34
CA ILE A 861 1.01 -13.05 -33.40
C ILE A 861 0.85 -14.49 -32.91
N CYS A 862 -0.31 -14.86 -32.36
CA CYS A 862 -0.56 -16.21 -31.85
C CYS A 862 -0.39 -17.28 -32.93
N GLN A 863 -0.86 -17.05 -34.17
CA GLN A 863 -0.69 -17.99 -35.29
C GLN A 863 0.78 -18.21 -35.68
N HIS A 864 1.66 -17.23 -35.45
CA HIS A 864 3.08 -17.37 -35.70
C HIS A 864 3.83 -18.18 -34.63
N PHE A 865 3.30 -18.18 -33.40
CA PHE A 865 3.88 -18.88 -32.25
C PHE A 865 3.19 -20.21 -31.90
N SER A 866 2.15 -20.61 -32.67
CA SER A 866 1.36 -21.84 -32.48
C SER A 866 2.01 -23.08 -33.09
#